data_AF-A0AAV9HB91-F1
#
_entry.id   AF-A0AAV9HB91-F1
#
_cell.length_a   1.000
_cell.length_b   1.000
_cell.length_c   1.000
_cell.angle_alpha   90.00
_cell.angle_beta   90.00
_cell.angle_gamma   90.00
#
_symmetry.space_group_name_H-M   'P 1'
#
loop_
_entity.id
_entity.type
_entity.pdbx_description
1 polymer ?
#
loop_
_entity_poly.entity_id
_entity_poly.type
_entity_poly.pdbx_seq_one_letter_code
_entity_poly.pdbx_strand_id
1 'polypeptide(L)'
;MHRALGTTRYASRRSLPGARVIHQRFLSGTSELRGYKDTLQNLRIGSHTRVIFQGFTGKQATVDATDSIAWGTKIVGGVTPGRSDTHLGLPVFPTVRSAVEELNPDATAIYVAAHQAAAAIQEAIEAEIPLIVAVAEHIPLHDMLKIHSILKTQSRSRLVGPNSPGIISAVGKCRIGFQPLPFFSPGSVGIAAKSGTLSYEAVASTTKAGLGQSLCIGVGGDIVPGTRLTEALSVLAEDNDTKVIALIGEIGGEDEMNAANWIQEYHARSNSPKPIVALIAGRTEQPAYTYAPASHLQHRLVSEFSGRAMGHAGAFRVSGQPKAKEKMTVLEDVGVTLIDHPGQFGEALKSRLRPEDRISSPGIATATLADMKNPMFEQRRDFHTLRRPFIRDAYHPSAAKQQTRHLTIRAQQSLDILGSKGIPCEPYKGKGPLRYLAISIDRDTRTPCILASPDPYNHSPLHNIPLPYPLPEKLEPLIRRLLPEICKRIALPHSGPIKKVLYPLVANLIQMFNDSEGVLLVTLLHYNNTQRGMKVGSAHFHFDDAASFRRGPELQSLRDTSLYSPEELEAEKSGLVYIKFPGPRKTIGTLVNGAGLAMNTVDNLQNKAANFLDTGGKATSETVKEALRIILRDERVKVIFVNIFGGLTKGDMIAEGVCSAFKELDIKIPVVARIRGTREEEGRKVIEQSGLEGLYAIGDFDQAVSKVMDFGGPEEMATVEGEWDWIKSPKHEAEEE
;
A
#
# COMPACT_ATOMS: atom_id res chain seq x y z
N MET A 1 -72.88 20.27 -18.32
CA MET A 1 -74.32 20.04 -18.05
C MET A 1 -74.55 20.22 -16.55
N HIS A 2 -75.32 21.25 -16.20
CA HIS A 2 -76.03 21.59 -14.93
C HIS A 2 -75.38 21.31 -13.56
N ARG A 3 -75.37 22.21 -12.56
CA ARG A 3 -76.22 23.39 -12.28
C ARG A 3 -75.52 24.33 -11.28
N ALA A 4 -75.77 25.62 -11.46
CA ALA A 4 -75.36 26.74 -10.60
C ALA A 4 -76.38 26.99 -9.46
N LEU A 5 -75.98 27.84 -8.50
CA LEU A 5 -76.74 28.86 -7.72
C LEU A 5 -75.76 29.35 -6.60
N GLY A 6 -75.49 30.62 -6.28
CA GLY A 6 -76.05 31.91 -6.66
C GLY A 6 -76.22 32.79 -5.41
N THR A 7 -75.35 33.80 -5.23
CA THR A 7 -75.53 35.09 -4.50
C THR A 7 -75.68 35.07 -2.95
N THR A 8 -75.05 35.96 -2.17
CA THR A 8 -75.40 37.41 -2.05
C THR A 8 -74.27 38.23 -1.39
N ARG A 9 -74.07 39.47 -1.85
CA ARG A 9 -73.17 40.51 -1.28
C ARG A 9 -73.91 41.33 -0.21
N TYR A 10 -73.20 41.81 0.82
CA TYR A 10 -73.42 43.15 1.39
C TYR A 10 -72.14 43.68 2.07
N ALA A 11 -71.91 44.99 1.92
CA ALA A 11 -70.72 45.72 2.34
C ALA A 11 -71.06 46.76 3.42
N SER A 12 -70.16 46.98 4.39
CA SER A 12 -69.85 48.29 5.03
C SER A 12 -68.62 48.07 5.96
N ARG A 13 -67.42 48.57 5.65
CA ARG A 13 -66.81 49.92 5.83
C ARG A 13 -66.54 50.38 7.29
N ARG A 14 -65.22 50.37 7.60
CA ARG A 14 -64.40 51.27 8.48
C ARG A 14 -64.47 51.01 10.00
N SER A 15 -63.37 51.03 10.78
CA SER A 15 -62.00 51.54 10.60
C SER A 15 -61.05 51.16 11.76
N LEU A 16 -59.72 51.34 11.53
CA LEU A 16 -58.58 51.61 12.46
C LEU A 16 -57.55 50.46 12.63
N PRO A 17 -56.27 50.76 13.00
CA PRO A 17 -55.18 51.10 12.08
C PRO A 17 -53.99 50.10 12.15
N GLY A 18 -53.11 50.15 11.16
CA GLY A 18 -52.13 49.12 10.85
C GLY A 18 -51.05 48.79 11.89
N ALA A 19 -50.64 47.52 11.86
CA ALA A 19 -49.36 47.04 12.38
C ALA A 19 -48.66 46.27 11.26
N ARG A 20 -47.38 46.62 11.01
CA ARG A 20 -46.51 46.03 10.00
C ARG A 20 -46.40 44.51 10.16
N VAL A 21 -46.74 43.76 9.12
CA VAL A 21 -46.38 42.34 9.01
C VAL A 21 -44.88 42.26 8.73
N ILE A 22 -44.11 41.83 9.72
CA ILE A 22 -42.70 41.48 9.57
C ILE A 22 -42.66 40.18 8.76
N HIS A 23 -42.25 40.24 7.50
CA HIS A 23 -41.82 39.06 6.77
C HIS A 23 -40.48 38.58 7.36
N GLN A 24 -40.54 37.64 8.31
CA GLN A 24 -39.39 36.82 8.64
C GLN A 24 -39.07 35.95 7.42
N ARG A 25 -38.05 36.35 6.67
CA ARG A 25 -37.37 35.45 5.73
C ARG A 25 -36.72 34.34 6.55
N PHE A 26 -37.31 33.16 6.53
CA PHE A 26 -36.62 31.94 6.94
C PHE A 26 -35.52 31.67 5.90
N LEU A 27 -34.27 32.02 6.23
CA LEU A 27 -33.10 31.51 5.53
C LEU A 27 -32.91 30.06 5.99
N SER A 28 -33.48 29.11 5.25
CA SER A 28 -33.13 27.69 5.39
C SER A 28 -31.80 27.45 4.67
N GLY A 29 -30.71 27.93 5.28
CA GLY A 29 -29.38 27.47 4.91
C GLY A 29 -29.15 26.12 5.59
N THR A 30 -29.43 25.01 4.91
CA THR A 30 -28.82 23.74 5.28
C THR A 30 -27.31 23.92 5.11
N SER A 31 -26.55 23.99 6.20
CA SER A 31 -25.09 23.91 6.09
C SER A 31 -24.78 22.59 5.39
N GLU A 32 -24.21 22.63 4.18
CA GLU A 32 -23.61 21.44 3.61
C GLU A 32 -22.64 20.89 4.65
N LEU A 33 -22.89 19.66 5.11
CA LEU A 33 -22.01 18.97 6.05
C LEU A 33 -20.71 18.68 5.32
N ARG A 34 -19.75 19.61 5.40
CA ARG A 34 -18.43 19.44 4.80
C ARG A 34 -17.71 18.30 5.50
N GLY A 35 -17.27 17.30 4.74
CA GLY A 35 -16.57 16.12 5.23
C GLY A 35 -15.20 15.93 4.59
N TYR A 36 -14.57 14.80 4.88
CA TYR A 36 -13.22 14.51 4.39
C TYR A 36 -13.11 14.58 2.86
N LYS A 37 -14.16 14.19 2.12
CA LYS A 37 -14.21 14.26 0.65
C LYS A 37 -14.01 15.67 0.10
N ASP A 38 -14.39 16.71 0.86
CA ASP A 38 -14.24 18.12 0.46
C ASP A 38 -12.81 18.65 0.61
N THR A 39 -11.82 17.77 0.81
CA THR A 39 -10.39 18.11 0.84
C THR A 39 -9.64 17.61 -0.40
N LEU A 40 -10.33 17.01 -1.39
CA LEU A 40 -9.70 16.47 -2.60
C LEU A 40 -8.91 17.52 -3.39
N GLN A 41 -9.38 18.77 -3.39
CA GLN A 41 -8.68 19.89 -4.03
C GLN A 41 -7.27 20.13 -3.45
N ASN A 42 -7.02 19.73 -2.20
CA ASN A 42 -5.69 19.91 -1.58
C ASN A 42 -4.62 19.01 -2.21
N LEU A 43 -5.02 17.98 -2.99
CA LEU A 43 -4.10 17.16 -3.76
C LEU A 43 -3.54 17.88 -5.01
N ARG A 44 -4.12 19.03 -5.41
CA ARG A 44 -3.69 19.80 -6.59
C ARG A 44 -2.51 20.70 -6.27
N ILE A 45 -1.37 20.09 -5.99
CA ILE A 45 -0.12 20.82 -5.72
C ILE A 45 0.47 21.44 -6.99
N GLY A 46 1.23 22.52 -6.82
CA GLY A 46 1.94 23.19 -7.92
C GLY A 46 2.91 24.25 -7.41
N SER A 47 3.35 25.14 -8.29
CA SER A 47 4.36 26.18 -7.97
C SER A 47 3.92 27.16 -6.88
N HIS A 48 2.62 27.26 -6.64
CA HIS A 48 2.03 28.09 -5.60
C HIS A 48 2.14 27.47 -4.20
N THR A 49 2.23 26.14 -4.10
CA THR A 49 2.13 25.38 -2.85
C THR A 49 3.33 25.63 -1.93
N ARG A 50 3.09 26.22 -0.77
CA ARG A 50 4.08 26.46 0.29
C ARG A 50 4.21 25.24 1.19
N VAL A 51 5.41 24.68 1.30
CA VAL A 51 5.63 23.40 2.00
C VAL A 51 6.49 23.61 3.24
N ILE A 52 6.08 23.04 4.38
CA ILE A 52 6.96 22.82 5.54
C ILE A 52 7.34 21.35 5.68
N PHE A 53 8.42 21.07 6.41
CA PHE A 53 8.85 19.72 6.74
C PHE A 53 8.74 19.48 8.24
N GLN A 54 8.08 18.41 8.67
CA GLN A 54 8.17 17.91 10.05
C GLN A 54 9.30 16.90 10.15
N GLY A 55 10.16 17.05 11.16
CA GLY A 55 11.46 16.35 11.20
C GLY A 55 12.50 17.00 10.30
N PHE A 56 12.39 18.31 10.07
CA PHE A 56 13.13 19.05 9.03
C PHE A 56 14.65 18.90 9.11
N THR A 57 15.19 18.81 10.33
CA THR A 57 16.63 18.74 10.59
C THR A 57 17.15 17.30 10.60
N GLY A 58 16.30 16.31 10.30
CA GLY A 58 16.68 14.92 10.15
C GLY A 58 17.53 14.69 8.90
N LYS A 59 18.39 13.67 8.91
CA LYS A 59 19.32 13.37 7.80
C LYS A 59 18.60 13.19 6.46
N GLN A 60 17.55 12.35 6.43
CA GLN A 60 16.80 12.07 5.20
C GLN A 60 16.00 13.31 4.76
N ALA A 61 15.30 13.97 5.70
CA ALA A 61 14.57 15.21 5.44
C ALA A 61 15.46 16.30 4.84
N THR A 62 16.70 16.44 5.34
CA THR A 62 17.67 17.43 4.84
C THR A 62 18.05 17.17 3.39
N VAL A 63 18.30 15.91 3.02
CA VAL A 63 18.61 15.53 1.63
C VAL A 63 17.40 15.81 0.73
N ASP A 64 16.22 15.30 1.11
CA ASP A 64 15.02 15.46 0.30
C ASP A 64 14.55 16.93 0.19
N ALA A 65 14.71 17.72 1.24
CA ALA A 65 14.42 19.16 1.19
C ALA A 65 15.42 19.90 0.30
N THR A 66 16.71 19.58 0.38
CA THR A 66 17.75 20.17 -0.48
C THR A 66 17.45 19.91 -1.96
N ASP A 67 17.20 18.64 -2.30
CA ASP A 67 16.88 18.23 -3.67
C ASP A 67 15.57 18.87 -4.16
N SER A 68 14.57 18.99 -3.28
CA SER A 68 13.29 19.62 -3.63
C SER A 68 13.42 21.14 -3.85
N ILE A 69 14.22 21.83 -3.04
CA ILE A 69 14.53 23.26 -3.24
C ILE A 69 15.24 23.44 -4.58
N ALA A 70 16.25 22.62 -4.87
CA ALA A 70 16.98 22.67 -6.14
C ALA A 70 16.07 22.39 -7.35
N TRP A 71 15.02 21.57 -7.19
CA TRP A 71 14.04 21.30 -8.25
C TRP A 71 13.03 22.43 -8.49
N GLY A 72 12.78 23.26 -7.48
CA GLY A 72 11.84 24.38 -7.54
C GLY A 72 10.68 24.32 -6.54
N THR A 73 10.62 23.32 -5.65
CA THR A 73 9.60 23.27 -4.60
C THR A 73 9.74 24.47 -3.67
N LYS A 74 8.63 25.15 -3.38
CA LYS A 74 8.58 26.29 -2.47
C LYS A 74 8.55 25.83 -1.00
N ILE A 75 9.68 25.33 -0.51
CA ILE A 75 9.87 25.03 0.91
C ILE A 75 10.03 26.35 1.68
N VAL A 76 9.23 26.55 2.72
CA VAL A 76 9.18 27.81 3.49
C VAL A 76 9.74 27.69 4.91
N GLY A 77 10.01 26.47 5.40
CA GLY A 77 10.55 26.22 6.72
C GLY A 77 10.29 24.78 7.18
N GLY A 78 10.41 24.53 8.47
CA GLY A 78 10.09 23.23 9.02
C GLY A 78 9.99 23.20 10.54
N VAL A 79 9.69 22.02 11.06
CA VAL A 79 9.44 21.77 12.48
C VAL A 79 10.44 20.73 12.99
N THR A 80 11.09 21.06 14.09
CA THR A 80 11.85 20.11 14.91
C THR A 80 11.60 20.47 16.39
N PRO A 81 11.01 19.56 17.18
CA PRO A 81 10.71 19.81 18.59
C PRO A 81 11.92 20.36 19.37
N GLY A 82 11.67 21.42 20.14
CA GLY A 82 12.70 22.07 20.97
C GLY A 82 13.70 22.95 20.22
N ARG A 83 13.50 23.21 18.91
CA ARG A 83 14.34 24.10 18.12
C ARG A 83 13.60 25.35 17.65
N SER A 84 14.32 26.47 17.57
CA SER A 84 13.83 27.77 17.07
C SER A 84 14.99 28.50 16.39
N ASP A 85 15.61 27.83 15.41
CA ASP A 85 16.80 28.27 14.68
C ASP A 85 16.58 28.19 13.17
N THR A 86 17.65 28.16 12.37
CA THR A 86 17.56 28.01 10.91
C THR A 86 18.19 26.71 10.44
N HIS A 87 17.63 26.11 9.39
CA HIS A 87 18.19 24.95 8.69
C HIS A 87 17.98 25.12 7.18
N LEU A 88 19.01 24.83 6.38
CA LEU A 88 19.01 25.11 4.93
C LEU A 88 18.68 26.59 4.58
N GLY A 89 19.00 27.52 5.49
CA GLY A 89 18.67 28.95 5.35
C GLY A 89 17.19 29.29 5.57
N LEU A 90 16.38 28.34 6.05
CA LEU A 90 14.95 28.49 6.31
C LEU A 90 14.64 28.35 7.82
N PRO A 91 13.57 28.98 8.33
CA PRO A 91 13.22 28.94 9.75
C PRO A 91 12.78 27.55 10.21
N VAL A 92 13.21 27.18 11.41
CA VAL A 92 12.84 25.96 12.14
C VAL A 92 12.00 26.35 13.34
N PHE A 93 10.86 25.69 13.50
CA PHE A 93 9.91 25.93 14.57
C PHE A 93 9.84 24.75 15.55
N PRO A 94 9.46 25.01 16.81
CA PRO A 94 9.32 23.94 17.80
C PRO A 94 8.03 23.15 17.62
N THR A 95 6.99 23.75 17.02
CA THR A 95 5.67 23.13 16.77
C THR A 95 5.14 23.50 15.39
N VAL A 96 4.25 22.65 14.86
CA VAL A 96 3.52 22.93 13.62
C VAL A 96 2.65 24.17 13.78
N ARG A 97 2.02 24.37 14.95
CA ARG A 97 1.19 25.54 15.22
C ARG A 97 1.95 26.85 15.04
N SER A 98 3.14 26.98 15.64
CA SER A 98 3.99 28.16 15.46
C SER A 98 4.43 28.36 14.01
N ALA A 99 4.72 27.28 13.29
CA ALA A 99 5.07 27.37 11.87
C ALA A 99 3.89 27.84 11.02
N VAL A 100 2.66 27.41 11.33
CA VAL A 100 1.45 27.86 10.63
C VAL A 100 1.17 29.34 10.87
N GLU A 101 1.35 29.82 12.10
CA GLU A 101 1.14 31.22 12.45
C GLU A 101 2.07 32.18 11.72
N GLU A 102 3.35 31.81 11.54
CA GLU A 102 4.32 32.65 10.83
C GLU A 102 4.35 32.41 9.32
N LEU A 103 4.25 31.16 8.87
CA LEU A 103 4.50 30.79 7.48
C LEU A 103 3.26 30.52 6.66
N ASN A 104 2.10 30.28 7.30
CA ASN A 104 0.84 29.91 6.65
C ASN A 104 1.04 28.89 5.49
N PRO A 105 1.54 27.67 5.76
CA PRO A 105 1.85 26.69 4.74
C PRO A 105 0.60 26.00 4.18
N ASP A 106 0.66 25.61 2.91
CA ASP A 106 -0.40 24.85 2.23
C ASP A 106 -0.24 23.34 2.46
N ALA A 107 0.99 22.90 2.75
CA ALA A 107 1.29 21.48 2.91
C ALA A 107 2.43 21.22 3.90
N THR A 108 2.45 20.00 4.46
CA THR A 108 3.56 19.46 5.25
C THR A 108 4.01 18.10 4.75
N ALA A 109 5.33 17.89 4.71
CA ALA A 109 5.95 16.58 4.52
C ALA A 109 6.43 16.04 5.87
N ILE A 110 6.06 14.81 6.22
CA ILE A 110 6.37 14.20 7.52
C ILE A 110 7.52 13.20 7.37
N TYR A 111 8.71 13.58 7.84
CA TYR A 111 9.95 12.79 7.83
C TYR A 111 10.41 12.43 9.24
N VAL A 112 9.53 11.79 10.00
CA VAL A 112 9.83 11.27 11.34
C VAL A 112 9.81 9.73 11.34
N ALA A 113 10.35 9.12 12.39
CA ALA A 113 10.31 7.67 12.52
C ALA A 113 8.87 7.15 12.65
N ALA A 114 8.62 5.90 12.26
CA ALA A 114 7.28 5.31 12.24
C ALA A 114 6.51 5.45 13.56
N HIS A 115 7.17 5.22 14.69
CA HIS A 115 6.58 5.34 16.04
C HIS A 115 6.20 6.78 16.43
N GLN A 116 6.68 7.79 15.70
CA GLN A 116 6.40 9.22 15.91
C GLN A 116 5.40 9.77 14.89
N ALA A 117 5.21 9.06 13.76
CA ALA A 117 4.49 9.59 12.60
C ALA A 117 3.00 9.84 12.89
N ALA A 118 2.35 9.01 13.70
CA ALA A 118 0.95 9.24 14.08
C ALA A 118 0.75 10.56 14.84
N ALA A 119 1.64 10.87 15.79
CA ALA A 119 1.59 12.13 16.53
C ALA A 119 1.86 13.34 15.63
N ALA A 120 2.82 13.23 14.70
CA ALA A 120 3.11 14.28 13.71
C ALA A 120 1.94 14.53 12.73
N ILE A 121 1.23 13.47 12.33
CA ILE A 121 0.02 13.59 11.51
C ILE A 121 -1.07 14.30 12.32
N GLN A 122 -1.29 13.89 13.56
CA GLN A 122 -2.28 14.51 14.44
C GLN A 122 -1.99 16.01 14.66
N GLU A 123 -0.74 16.38 14.95
CA GLU A 123 -0.32 17.77 15.13
C GLU A 123 -0.62 18.63 13.89
N ALA A 124 -0.41 18.07 12.68
CA ALA A 124 -0.73 18.76 11.43
C ALA A 124 -2.22 18.88 11.16
N ILE A 125 -3.03 17.88 11.55
CA ILE A 125 -4.50 17.96 11.46
C ILE A 125 -5.02 19.03 12.43
N GLU A 126 -4.53 19.06 13.67
CA GLU A 126 -4.90 20.05 14.68
C GLU A 126 -4.53 21.48 14.26
N ALA A 127 -3.42 21.64 13.54
CA ALA A 127 -3.01 22.92 12.95
C ALA A 127 -3.74 23.27 11.64
N GLU A 128 -4.69 22.44 11.20
CA GLU A 128 -5.47 22.59 9.96
C GLU A 128 -4.62 22.72 8.68
N ILE A 129 -3.46 22.07 8.61
CA ILE A 129 -2.64 22.09 7.37
C ILE A 129 -3.43 21.43 6.23
N PRO A 130 -3.62 22.09 5.07
CA PRO A 130 -4.48 21.56 4.01
C PRO A 130 -4.03 20.20 3.46
N LEU A 131 -2.73 20.01 3.21
CA LEU A 131 -2.18 18.74 2.73
C LEU A 131 -1.09 18.19 3.65
N ILE A 132 -1.25 16.94 4.07
CA ILE A 132 -0.30 16.21 4.91
C ILE A 132 0.22 15.03 4.08
N VAL A 133 1.54 14.91 3.93
CA VAL A 133 2.18 13.81 3.22
C VAL A 133 3.06 13.04 4.19
N ALA A 134 2.64 11.83 4.55
CA ALA A 134 3.40 10.94 5.43
C ALA A 134 4.15 9.89 4.62
N VAL A 135 5.48 9.86 4.75
CA VAL A 135 6.34 8.95 3.98
C VAL A 135 6.77 7.72 4.77
N ALA A 136 6.67 7.76 6.10
CA ALA A 136 7.12 6.68 6.97
C ALA A 136 6.36 5.38 6.67
N GLU A 137 7.12 4.29 6.56
CA GLU A 137 6.60 2.93 6.49
C GLU A 137 6.47 2.34 7.90
N HIS A 138 5.66 1.28 8.05
CA HIS A 138 5.48 0.55 9.31
C HIS A 138 4.92 1.40 10.46
N ILE A 139 3.99 2.31 10.17
CA ILE A 139 3.18 2.94 11.23
C ILE A 139 2.20 1.88 11.75
N PRO A 140 2.04 1.73 13.07
CA PRO A 140 1.03 0.84 13.63
C PRO A 140 -0.36 1.09 13.04
N LEU A 141 -1.00 0.01 12.63
CA LEU A 141 -2.32 -0.01 12.01
C LEU A 141 -3.37 0.68 12.88
N HIS A 142 -3.39 0.41 14.19
CA HIS A 142 -4.35 1.02 15.11
C HIS A 142 -4.13 2.52 15.27
N ASP A 143 -2.89 2.99 15.17
CA ASP A 143 -2.61 4.42 15.13
C ASP A 143 -3.20 5.04 13.86
N MET A 144 -3.08 4.37 12.72
CA MET A 144 -3.72 4.81 11.47
C MET A 144 -5.26 4.76 11.55
N LEU A 145 -5.86 3.78 12.22
CA LEU A 145 -7.30 3.75 12.46
C LEU A 145 -7.77 4.95 13.32
N LYS A 146 -6.97 5.39 14.31
CA LYS A 146 -7.23 6.61 15.09
C LYS A 146 -7.12 7.86 14.21
N ILE A 147 -6.09 7.94 13.37
CA ILE A 147 -5.95 9.04 12.41
C ILE A 147 -7.16 9.11 11.48
N HIS A 148 -7.64 7.99 10.95
CA HIS A 148 -8.83 7.96 10.10
C HIS A 148 -10.10 8.37 10.84
N SER A 149 -10.25 8.06 12.12
CA SER A 149 -11.40 8.54 12.89
C SER A 149 -11.36 10.06 13.06
N ILE A 150 -10.18 10.65 13.28
CA ILE A 150 -10.00 12.11 13.32
C ILE A 150 -10.28 12.74 11.96
N LEU A 151 -9.69 12.21 10.88
CA LEU A 151 -9.85 12.75 9.52
C LEU A 151 -11.31 12.83 9.07
N LYS A 152 -12.15 11.88 9.51
CA LYS A 152 -13.60 11.86 9.22
C LYS A 152 -14.39 12.98 9.89
N THR A 153 -13.85 13.61 10.94
CA THR A 153 -14.53 14.68 11.69
C THR A 153 -14.29 16.09 11.13
N GLN A 154 -13.47 16.21 10.09
CA GLN A 154 -12.97 17.48 9.59
C GLN A 154 -12.99 17.55 8.05
N SER A 155 -12.83 18.76 7.50
CA SER A 155 -12.86 19.06 6.06
C SER A 155 -11.77 20.04 5.63
N ARG A 156 -10.66 20.11 6.37
CA ARG A 156 -9.50 20.98 6.14
C ARG A 156 -8.30 20.22 5.62
N SER A 157 -7.89 19.16 6.31
CA SER A 157 -6.66 18.42 6.07
C SER A 157 -6.90 17.15 5.26
N ARG A 158 -6.09 16.95 4.22
CA ARG A 158 -6.01 15.72 3.40
C ARG A 158 -4.72 14.98 3.73
N LEU A 159 -4.79 13.66 3.95
CA LEU A 159 -3.61 12.83 4.14
C LEU A 159 -3.27 12.02 2.88
N VAL A 160 -2.02 12.10 2.43
CA VAL A 160 -1.40 11.19 1.45
C VAL A 160 -0.42 10.28 2.18
N GLY A 161 -0.45 8.98 1.86
CA GLY A 161 0.24 7.95 2.62
C GLY A 161 -0.55 7.47 3.84
N PRO A 162 0.09 6.90 4.87
CA PRO A 162 1.54 6.70 5.02
C PRO A 162 2.09 5.64 4.05
N ASN A 163 3.36 5.24 4.23
CA ASN A 163 4.04 4.28 3.37
C ASN A 163 3.88 4.64 1.89
N SER A 164 4.19 5.91 1.57
CA SER A 164 3.99 6.49 0.25
C SER A 164 5.25 7.23 -0.18
N PRO A 165 5.61 7.18 -1.48
CA PRO A 165 6.66 8.04 -2.04
C PRO A 165 6.30 9.53 -1.99
N GLY A 166 5.01 9.85 -1.78
CA GLY A 166 4.45 11.18 -1.71
C GLY A 166 3.72 11.60 -2.99
N ILE A 167 3.65 12.91 -3.21
CA ILE A 167 2.96 13.54 -4.35
C ILE A 167 3.90 14.51 -5.07
N ILE A 168 3.87 14.53 -6.40
CA ILE A 168 4.73 15.39 -7.23
C ILE A 168 3.98 15.91 -8.45
N SER A 169 3.98 17.23 -8.63
CA SER A 169 3.58 17.91 -9.86
C SER A 169 4.83 18.29 -10.63
N ALA A 170 5.09 17.60 -11.75
CA ALA A 170 6.26 17.87 -12.57
C ALA A 170 6.09 19.16 -13.36
N VAL A 171 4.86 19.48 -13.81
CA VAL A 171 4.52 20.77 -14.45
C VAL A 171 4.64 21.92 -13.46
N GLY A 172 4.09 21.77 -12.26
CA GLY A 172 4.14 22.80 -11.21
C GLY A 172 5.47 22.88 -10.47
N LYS A 173 6.45 22.02 -10.78
CA LYS A 173 7.75 21.93 -10.09
C LYS A 173 7.61 21.84 -8.55
N CYS A 174 6.63 21.08 -8.09
CA CYS A 174 6.38 20.87 -6.66
C CYS A 174 6.47 19.38 -6.33
N ARG A 175 7.42 19.02 -5.47
CA ARG A 175 7.59 17.68 -4.90
C ARG A 175 7.37 17.72 -3.39
N ILE A 176 6.49 16.86 -2.90
CA ILE A 176 6.30 16.59 -1.47
C ILE A 176 6.47 15.08 -1.27
N GLY A 177 7.66 14.66 -0.88
CA GLY A 177 8.06 13.25 -0.85
C GLY A 177 9.50 13.05 -1.32
N PHE A 178 9.85 11.79 -1.58
CA PHE A 178 11.22 11.37 -1.89
C PHE A 178 11.36 10.78 -3.31
N GLN A 179 10.46 11.16 -4.23
CA GLN A 179 10.50 10.67 -5.61
C GLN A 179 11.84 11.02 -6.30
N PRO A 180 12.44 10.12 -7.10
CA PRO A 180 13.73 10.35 -7.74
C PRO A 180 13.61 11.34 -8.90
N LEU A 181 13.90 12.62 -8.61
CA LEU A 181 13.73 13.75 -9.51
C LEU A 181 14.33 13.63 -10.93
N PRO A 182 15.50 12.98 -11.16
CA PRO A 182 16.09 12.89 -12.50
C PRO A 182 15.21 12.21 -13.56
N PHE A 183 14.20 11.42 -13.18
CA PHE A 183 13.27 10.78 -14.11
C PHE A 183 12.06 11.64 -14.45
N PHE A 184 11.80 12.71 -13.70
CA PHE A 184 10.61 13.52 -13.89
C PHE A 184 10.84 14.61 -14.92
N SER A 185 9.87 14.74 -15.81
CA SER A 185 9.84 15.78 -16.85
C SER A 185 8.41 16.30 -16.96
N PRO A 186 8.18 17.62 -17.05
CA PRO A 186 6.84 18.15 -17.30
C PRO A 186 6.21 17.49 -18.54
N GLY A 187 4.95 17.11 -18.44
CA GLY A 187 4.26 16.40 -19.52
C GLY A 187 2.81 16.09 -19.19
N SER A 188 2.25 15.11 -19.87
CA SER A 188 0.79 14.89 -19.91
C SER A 188 0.29 13.65 -19.19
N VAL A 189 1.17 12.85 -18.57
CA VAL A 189 0.77 11.62 -17.89
C VAL A 189 0.48 11.89 -16.41
N GLY A 190 -0.76 11.63 -16.01
CA GLY A 190 -1.14 11.53 -14.60
C GLY A 190 -0.87 10.12 -14.08
N ILE A 191 -0.34 9.97 -12.87
CA ILE A 191 -0.02 8.66 -12.29
C ILE A 191 -0.68 8.51 -10.92
N ALA A 192 -1.50 7.48 -10.71
CA ALA A 192 -2.03 7.08 -9.40
C ALA A 192 -1.48 5.70 -9.05
N ALA A 193 -0.76 5.59 -7.92
CA ALA A 193 -0.01 4.36 -7.62
C ALA A 193 0.00 3.99 -6.13
N LYS A 194 -0.21 2.71 -5.82
CA LYS A 194 0.06 2.15 -4.49
C LYS A 194 1.56 1.95 -4.24
N SER A 195 2.30 1.55 -5.28
CA SER A 195 3.73 1.23 -5.20
C SER A 195 4.63 2.35 -5.71
N GLY A 196 5.63 2.72 -4.91
CA GLY A 196 6.68 3.68 -5.28
C GLY A 196 7.56 3.18 -6.43
N THR A 197 8.18 2.01 -6.31
CA THR A 197 9.13 1.52 -7.33
C THR A 197 8.48 1.25 -8.68
N LEU A 198 7.25 0.71 -8.69
CA LEU A 198 6.47 0.58 -9.94
C LEU A 198 6.14 1.94 -10.54
N SER A 199 5.80 2.94 -9.71
CA SER A 199 5.55 4.29 -10.20
C SER A 199 6.80 4.92 -10.82
N TYR A 200 7.99 4.67 -10.26
CA TYR A 200 9.24 5.21 -10.80
C TYR A 200 9.62 4.57 -12.13
N GLU A 201 9.37 3.27 -12.30
CA GLU A 201 9.52 2.61 -13.61
C GLU A 201 8.51 3.15 -14.64
N ALA A 202 7.27 3.41 -14.24
CA ALA A 202 6.28 4.04 -15.11
C ALA A 202 6.69 5.46 -15.52
N VAL A 203 7.22 6.25 -14.58
CA VAL A 203 7.80 7.58 -14.84
C VAL A 203 8.96 7.47 -15.85
N ALA A 204 9.91 6.58 -15.60
CA ALA A 204 11.03 6.36 -16.52
C ALA A 204 10.57 5.91 -17.92
N SER A 205 9.59 5.00 -18.00
CA SER A 205 9.01 4.54 -19.26
C SER A 205 8.32 5.67 -20.03
N THR A 206 7.49 6.47 -19.35
CA THR A 206 6.74 7.57 -19.97
C THR A 206 7.63 8.75 -20.38
N THR A 207 8.67 9.05 -19.61
CA THR A 207 9.69 10.04 -20.01
C THR A 207 10.49 9.56 -21.21
N LYS A 208 10.91 8.29 -21.25
CA LYS A 208 11.59 7.71 -22.42
C LYS A 208 10.72 7.75 -23.68
N ALA A 209 9.41 7.58 -23.54
CA ALA A 209 8.45 7.67 -24.65
C ALA A 209 8.17 9.13 -25.11
N GLY A 210 8.70 10.13 -24.39
CA GLY A 210 8.54 11.56 -24.68
C GLY A 210 7.24 12.17 -24.16
N LEU A 211 6.56 11.51 -23.22
CA LEU A 211 5.26 11.95 -22.69
C LEU A 211 5.39 12.89 -21.49
N GLY A 212 6.40 12.66 -20.64
CA GLY A 212 6.54 13.31 -19.34
C GLY A 212 5.35 13.08 -18.40
N GLN A 213 5.31 13.79 -17.28
CA GLN A 213 4.30 13.64 -16.24
C GLN A 213 3.65 14.98 -15.91
N SER A 214 2.36 14.95 -15.61
CA SER A 214 1.62 16.07 -15.02
C SER A 214 1.73 15.99 -13.50
N LEU A 215 0.86 15.19 -12.88
CA LEU A 215 0.74 14.96 -11.45
C LEU A 215 0.85 13.46 -11.14
N CYS A 216 1.72 13.10 -10.21
CA CYS A 216 1.85 11.74 -9.71
C CYS A 216 1.48 11.68 -8.23
N ILE A 217 0.51 10.84 -7.88
CA ILE A 217 0.00 10.64 -6.53
C ILE A 217 0.31 9.21 -6.10
N GLY A 218 1.33 9.06 -5.24
CA GLY A 218 1.55 7.82 -4.51
C GLY A 218 0.56 7.73 -3.36
N VAL A 219 -0.42 6.83 -3.42
CA VAL A 219 -1.40 6.65 -2.35
C VAL A 219 -0.82 5.88 -1.16
N GLY A 220 0.13 5.00 -1.43
CA GLY A 220 0.86 4.19 -0.46
C GLY A 220 0.43 2.73 -0.38
N GLY A 221 1.31 1.89 0.18
CA GLY A 221 1.16 0.43 0.30
C GLY A 221 0.58 -0.07 1.62
N ASP A 222 0.08 0.82 2.49
CA ASP A 222 -0.48 0.43 3.79
C ASP A 222 -1.91 -0.13 3.67
N ILE A 223 -2.38 -0.80 4.74
CA ILE A 223 -3.72 -1.41 4.80
C ILE A 223 -4.84 -0.36 4.63
N VAL A 224 -4.64 0.84 5.21
CA VAL A 224 -5.60 1.94 5.21
C VAL A 224 -4.90 3.28 4.90
N PRO A 225 -4.58 3.58 3.62
CA PRO A 225 -3.99 4.86 3.25
C PRO A 225 -4.99 6.02 3.40
N GLY A 226 -4.48 7.22 3.65
CA GLY A 226 -5.22 8.48 3.79
C GLY A 226 -5.93 8.93 2.51
N THR A 227 -5.35 8.60 1.36
CA THR A 227 -5.89 8.84 0.02
C THR A 227 -5.98 7.52 -0.73
N ARG A 228 -7.02 7.31 -1.54
CA ARG A 228 -7.24 6.11 -2.35
C ARG A 228 -6.99 6.33 -3.84
N LEU A 229 -6.91 5.23 -4.59
CA LEU A 229 -6.81 5.27 -6.05
C LEU A 229 -7.99 6.03 -6.69
N THR A 230 -9.21 5.80 -6.22
CA THR A 230 -10.42 6.53 -6.67
C THR A 230 -10.34 8.04 -6.47
N GLU A 231 -9.80 8.46 -5.32
CA GLU A 231 -9.60 9.87 -4.97
C GLU A 231 -8.51 10.50 -5.86
N ALA A 232 -7.41 9.78 -6.10
CA ALA A 232 -6.36 10.22 -7.03
C ALA A 232 -6.88 10.31 -8.47
N LEU A 233 -7.62 9.31 -8.95
CA LEU A 233 -8.25 9.29 -10.28
C LEU A 233 -9.20 10.48 -10.47
N SER A 234 -9.97 10.84 -9.44
CA SER A 234 -10.86 12.01 -9.47
C SER A 234 -10.09 13.31 -9.71
N VAL A 235 -8.94 13.48 -9.05
CA VAL A 235 -8.09 14.66 -9.25
C VAL A 235 -7.46 14.66 -10.64
N LEU A 236 -6.93 13.52 -11.09
CA LEU A 236 -6.27 13.40 -12.40
C LEU A 236 -7.24 13.57 -13.57
N ALA A 237 -8.48 13.12 -13.44
CA ALA A 237 -9.51 13.30 -14.47
C ALA A 237 -9.89 14.78 -14.67
N GLU A 238 -9.81 15.59 -13.63
CA GLU A 238 -10.11 17.03 -13.68
C GLU A 238 -8.88 17.91 -13.92
N ASP A 239 -7.67 17.36 -13.82
CA ASP A 239 -6.42 18.09 -14.05
C ASP A 239 -6.20 18.42 -15.53
N ASN A 240 -6.07 19.70 -15.89
CA ASN A 240 -5.97 20.12 -17.29
C ASN A 240 -4.66 19.67 -17.98
N ASP A 241 -3.59 19.49 -17.21
CA ASP A 241 -2.29 19.05 -17.72
C ASP A 241 -2.28 17.55 -18.02
N THR A 242 -3.06 16.76 -17.27
CA THR A 242 -3.24 15.33 -17.50
C THR A 242 -4.08 15.05 -18.75
N LYS A 243 -3.52 14.32 -19.72
CA LYS A 243 -4.23 13.82 -20.92
C LYS A 243 -4.46 12.32 -20.91
N VAL A 244 -3.58 11.56 -20.27
CA VAL A 244 -3.67 10.11 -20.11
C VAL A 244 -3.26 9.73 -18.70
N ILE A 245 -3.79 8.61 -18.19
CA ILE A 245 -3.61 8.21 -16.79
C ILE A 245 -2.97 6.82 -16.71
N ALA A 246 -1.91 6.69 -15.93
CA ALA A 246 -1.38 5.41 -15.46
C ALA A 246 -1.98 5.07 -14.08
N LEU A 247 -2.58 3.89 -13.95
CA LEU A 247 -3.12 3.36 -12.71
C LEU A 247 -2.30 2.14 -12.26
N ILE A 248 -1.70 2.20 -11.08
CA ILE A 248 -0.84 1.12 -10.57
C ILE A 248 -1.44 0.59 -9.26
N GLY A 249 -2.02 -0.60 -9.34
CA GLY A 249 -2.60 -1.32 -8.22
C GLY A 249 -1.83 -2.58 -7.84
N GLU A 250 -2.32 -3.27 -6.82
CA GLU A 250 -1.74 -4.51 -6.31
C GLU A 250 -2.80 -5.38 -5.60
N ILE A 251 -2.42 -6.58 -5.16
CA ILE A 251 -3.28 -7.44 -4.34
C ILE A 251 -3.70 -6.79 -3.02
N GLY A 252 -4.79 -7.32 -2.45
CA GLY A 252 -5.32 -6.90 -1.16
C GLY A 252 -6.34 -5.76 -1.26
N GLY A 253 -7.44 -5.88 -0.50
CA GLY A 253 -8.54 -4.92 -0.52
C GLY A 253 -9.26 -4.84 -1.87
N GLU A 254 -10.15 -3.84 -1.97
CA GLU A 254 -11.08 -3.66 -3.10
C GLU A 254 -10.89 -2.33 -3.83
N ASP A 255 -9.81 -1.58 -3.54
CA ASP A 255 -9.60 -0.23 -4.09
C ASP A 255 -9.56 -0.21 -5.63
N GLU A 256 -9.03 -1.27 -6.27
CA GLU A 256 -9.06 -1.46 -7.72
C GLU A 256 -10.48 -1.75 -8.26
N MET A 257 -11.32 -2.46 -7.49
CA MET A 257 -12.73 -2.68 -7.85
C MET A 257 -13.51 -1.37 -7.76
N ASN A 258 -13.28 -0.62 -6.70
CA ASN A 258 -13.84 0.72 -6.51
C ASN A 258 -13.36 1.68 -7.59
N ALA A 259 -12.10 1.57 -8.03
CA ALA A 259 -11.58 2.30 -9.18
C ALA A 259 -12.32 1.91 -10.47
N ALA A 260 -12.55 0.63 -10.74
CA ALA A 260 -13.33 0.20 -11.90
C ALA A 260 -14.75 0.78 -11.90
N ASN A 261 -15.46 0.73 -10.76
CA ASN A 261 -16.79 1.35 -10.61
C ASN A 261 -16.74 2.87 -10.88
N TRP A 262 -15.77 3.57 -10.29
CA TRP A 262 -15.59 5.00 -10.51
C TRP A 262 -15.25 5.33 -11.98
N ILE A 263 -14.43 4.51 -12.64
CA ILE A 263 -14.07 4.66 -14.07
C ILE A 263 -15.32 4.47 -14.94
N GLN A 264 -16.16 3.49 -14.65
CA GLN A 264 -17.43 3.28 -15.34
C GLN A 264 -18.34 4.51 -15.24
N GLU A 265 -18.51 5.07 -14.03
CA GLU A 265 -19.27 6.29 -13.80
C GLU A 265 -18.66 7.50 -14.53
N TYR A 266 -17.33 7.61 -14.51
CA TYR A 266 -16.59 8.66 -15.20
C TYR A 266 -16.77 8.58 -16.73
N HIS A 267 -16.68 7.39 -17.31
CA HIS A 267 -16.91 7.16 -18.74
C HIS A 267 -18.36 7.48 -19.12
N ALA A 268 -19.33 7.18 -18.26
CA ALA A 268 -20.74 7.48 -18.50
C ALA A 268 -21.07 8.98 -18.45
N ARG A 269 -20.39 9.76 -17.60
CA ARG A 269 -20.66 11.20 -17.41
C ARG A 269 -19.76 12.13 -18.22
N SER A 270 -18.67 11.62 -18.80
CA SER A 270 -17.69 12.43 -19.53
C SER A 270 -17.89 12.30 -21.03
N ASN A 271 -17.99 13.43 -21.73
CA ASN A 271 -18.06 13.45 -23.19
C ASN A 271 -16.74 13.03 -23.86
N SER A 272 -15.62 13.13 -23.13
CA SER A 272 -14.31 12.77 -23.65
C SER A 272 -13.40 12.28 -22.50
N PRO A 273 -13.65 11.05 -22.00
CA PRO A 273 -12.88 10.51 -20.91
C PRO A 273 -11.42 10.31 -21.30
N LYS A 274 -10.51 10.72 -20.41
CA LYS A 274 -9.07 10.51 -20.53
C LYS A 274 -8.75 9.01 -20.55
N PRO A 275 -7.94 8.52 -21.50
CA PRO A 275 -7.54 7.12 -21.54
C PRO A 275 -6.77 6.69 -20.28
N ILE A 276 -7.00 5.44 -19.86
CA ILE A 276 -6.38 4.85 -18.68
C ILE A 276 -5.66 3.55 -19.07
N VAL A 277 -4.40 3.43 -18.67
CA VAL A 277 -3.60 2.19 -18.74
C VAL A 277 -3.31 1.75 -17.30
N ALA A 278 -3.42 0.47 -17.00
CA ALA A 278 -3.23 -0.05 -15.65
C ALA A 278 -2.31 -1.27 -15.57
N LEU A 279 -1.66 -1.40 -14.41
CA LEU A 279 -0.88 -2.56 -14.00
C LEU A 279 -1.34 -2.99 -12.61
N ILE A 280 -1.67 -4.28 -12.45
CA ILE A 280 -2.01 -4.89 -11.15
C ILE A 280 -0.95 -5.94 -10.78
N ALA A 281 -0.19 -5.70 -9.71
CA ALA A 281 0.84 -6.62 -9.22
C ALA A 281 0.28 -7.64 -8.19
N GLY A 282 0.93 -8.79 -8.09
CA GLY A 282 0.63 -9.86 -7.13
C GLY A 282 -0.24 -10.99 -7.67
N ARG A 283 -0.19 -11.29 -8.97
CA ARG A 283 -0.88 -12.45 -9.58
C ARG A 283 -0.44 -13.78 -8.95
N THR A 284 0.76 -13.80 -8.40
CA THR A 284 1.41 -14.97 -7.78
C THR A 284 1.35 -14.94 -6.25
N GLU A 285 0.24 -14.45 -5.68
CA GLU A 285 0.03 -14.38 -4.22
C GLU A 285 0.26 -15.74 -3.53
N GLN A 286 0.72 -15.71 -2.28
CA GLN A 286 0.95 -16.91 -1.47
C GLN A 286 -0.04 -17.00 -0.30
N PRO A 287 -0.41 -18.21 0.14
CA PRO A 287 -1.15 -18.38 1.40
C PRO A 287 -0.35 -17.85 2.58
N ALA A 288 -1.02 -17.55 3.70
CA ALA A 288 -0.35 -17.06 4.92
C ALA A 288 0.81 -17.94 5.40
N TYR A 289 0.79 -19.23 5.06
CA TYR A 289 1.80 -20.20 5.45
C TYR A 289 2.20 -21.11 4.30
N THR A 290 3.50 -21.33 4.16
CA THR A 290 4.07 -22.16 3.10
C THR A 290 4.57 -23.53 3.61
N TYR A 291 4.98 -23.63 4.89
CA TYR A 291 5.76 -24.77 5.39
C TYR A 291 5.07 -25.66 6.41
N ALA A 292 3.82 -25.39 6.80
CA ALA A 292 3.14 -26.33 7.68
C ALA A 292 2.55 -27.52 6.90
N PRO A 293 2.53 -28.74 7.48
CA PRO A 293 2.05 -29.93 6.79
C PRO A 293 0.61 -29.76 6.31
N ALA A 294 0.39 -29.90 5.00
CA ALA A 294 -0.95 -29.87 4.41
C ALA A 294 -1.90 -30.94 4.98
N SER A 295 -1.36 -32.00 5.61
CA SER A 295 -2.12 -33.05 6.28
C SER A 295 -2.83 -32.59 7.56
N HIS A 296 -2.49 -31.43 8.11
CA HIS A 296 -3.14 -30.92 9.32
C HIS A 296 -4.39 -30.13 8.94
N LEU A 297 -5.57 -30.70 9.20
CA LEU A 297 -6.88 -30.07 8.95
C LEU A 297 -6.94 -28.63 9.50
N GLN A 298 -6.38 -28.39 10.68
CA GLN A 298 -6.35 -27.06 11.28
C GLN A 298 -5.51 -26.04 10.51
N HIS A 299 -4.45 -26.50 9.83
CA HIS A 299 -3.63 -25.62 9.00
C HIS A 299 -4.35 -25.26 7.69
N ARG A 300 -4.94 -26.26 7.03
CA ARG A 300 -5.70 -26.08 5.78
C ARG A 300 -6.81 -25.05 5.94
N LEU A 301 -7.58 -25.18 7.02
CA LEU A 301 -8.64 -24.23 7.36
C LEU A 301 -8.08 -22.81 7.39
N VAL A 302 -6.97 -22.58 8.09
CA VAL A 302 -6.44 -21.22 8.28
C VAL A 302 -5.83 -20.63 7.00
N SER A 303 -5.11 -21.42 6.20
CA SER A 303 -4.44 -20.95 4.97
C SER A 303 -5.41 -20.41 3.92
N GLU A 304 -6.68 -20.79 3.98
CA GLU A 304 -7.71 -20.32 3.04
C GLU A 304 -8.24 -18.91 3.40
N PHE A 305 -8.08 -18.46 4.65
CA PHE A 305 -8.72 -17.23 5.14
C PHE A 305 -7.82 -16.00 5.20
N SER A 306 -6.50 -16.17 5.06
CA SER A 306 -5.53 -15.08 4.97
C SER A 306 -4.42 -15.42 4.00
N GLY A 307 -4.07 -14.45 3.16
CA GLY A 307 -2.84 -14.44 2.38
C GLY A 307 -1.66 -13.93 3.20
N ARG A 308 -0.46 -14.10 2.65
CA ARG A 308 0.77 -13.53 3.18
C ARG A 308 0.98 -12.11 2.67
N ALA A 309 1.51 -11.22 3.51
CA ALA A 309 1.92 -9.89 3.07
C ALA A 309 3.15 -9.99 2.15
N MET A 310 3.01 -9.45 0.95
CA MET A 310 4.04 -9.48 -0.09
C MET A 310 4.87 -8.19 -0.08
N GLY A 311 5.56 -7.93 1.05
CA GLY A 311 6.38 -6.73 1.27
C GLY A 311 5.59 -5.55 1.85
N HIS A 312 4.66 -4.98 1.08
CA HIS A 312 3.78 -3.93 1.59
C HIS A 312 2.80 -4.46 2.65
N ALA A 313 2.53 -3.67 3.68
CA ALA A 313 1.61 -4.05 4.77
C ALA A 313 0.18 -4.31 4.28
N GLY A 314 -0.26 -3.62 3.22
CA GLY A 314 -1.58 -3.81 2.59
C GLY A 314 -1.63 -4.93 1.53
N ALA A 315 -0.49 -5.43 1.06
CA ALA A 315 -0.39 -6.40 -0.04
C ALA A 315 -0.62 -7.84 0.44
N PHE A 316 -1.78 -8.08 1.06
CA PHE A 316 -2.30 -9.40 1.38
C PHE A 316 -3.82 -9.39 1.23
N ARG A 317 -4.35 -10.55 0.86
CA ARG A 317 -5.79 -10.80 0.73
C ARG A 317 -6.35 -11.42 2.01
N VAL A 318 -7.57 -11.08 2.37
CA VAL A 318 -8.37 -11.85 3.33
C VAL A 318 -9.52 -12.56 2.62
N SER A 319 -10.14 -13.56 3.26
CA SER A 319 -11.30 -14.27 2.68
C SER A 319 -12.36 -13.29 2.16
N GLY A 320 -12.95 -13.59 1.00
CA GLY A 320 -13.98 -12.76 0.36
C GLY A 320 -13.46 -11.61 -0.51
N GLN A 321 -12.19 -11.20 -0.36
CA GLN A 321 -11.60 -10.16 -1.21
C GLN A 321 -11.20 -10.70 -2.60
N PRO A 322 -11.19 -9.82 -3.62
CA PRO A 322 -10.85 -10.21 -4.98
C PRO A 322 -9.35 -10.51 -5.14
N LYS A 323 -9.05 -11.50 -5.98
CA LYS A 323 -7.71 -11.82 -6.47
C LYS A 323 -7.25 -10.77 -7.50
N ALA A 324 -5.95 -10.68 -7.73
CA ALA A 324 -5.38 -9.80 -8.77
C ALA A 324 -6.04 -10.00 -10.14
N LYS A 325 -6.30 -11.25 -10.55
CA LYS A 325 -6.94 -11.57 -11.83
C LYS A 325 -8.37 -11.01 -11.91
N GLU A 326 -9.15 -11.07 -10.84
CA GLU A 326 -10.51 -10.51 -10.80
C GLU A 326 -10.47 -8.98 -10.89
N LYS A 327 -9.53 -8.33 -10.19
CA LYS A 327 -9.27 -6.89 -10.30
C LYS A 327 -8.91 -6.47 -11.73
N MET A 328 -8.08 -7.27 -12.40
CA MET A 328 -7.71 -7.06 -13.80
C MET A 328 -8.94 -7.14 -14.71
N THR A 329 -9.72 -8.22 -14.60
CA THR A 329 -10.93 -8.42 -15.42
C THR A 329 -11.90 -7.25 -15.29
N VAL A 330 -12.23 -6.80 -14.08
CA VAL A 330 -13.19 -5.68 -13.93
C VAL A 330 -12.66 -4.35 -14.46
N LEU A 331 -11.35 -4.11 -14.42
CA LEU A 331 -10.74 -2.92 -15.02
C LEU A 331 -10.80 -2.98 -16.55
N GLU A 332 -10.51 -4.14 -17.13
CA GLU A 332 -10.60 -4.37 -18.56
C GLU A 332 -12.05 -4.21 -19.06
N ASP A 333 -13.04 -4.75 -18.33
CA ASP A 333 -14.46 -4.64 -18.65
C ASP A 333 -14.98 -3.19 -18.72
N VAL A 334 -14.37 -2.27 -17.98
CA VAL A 334 -14.70 -0.83 -18.01
C VAL A 334 -13.82 -0.02 -18.98
N GLY A 335 -13.03 -0.71 -19.83
CA GLY A 335 -12.26 -0.12 -20.92
C GLY A 335 -10.85 0.32 -20.56
N VAL A 336 -10.30 -0.10 -19.42
CA VAL A 336 -8.90 0.15 -19.05
C VAL A 336 -7.99 -0.78 -19.83
N THR A 337 -6.85 -0.25 -20.32
CA THR A 337 -5.84 -1.08 -20.98
C THR A 337 -4.92 -1.70 -19.95
N LEU A 338 -4.82 -3.02 -19.88
CA LEU A 338 -3.89 -3.70 -18.98
C LEU A 338 -2.52 -3.92 -19.64
N ILE A 339 -1.47 -3.82 -18.84
CA ILE A 339 -0.10 -4.17 -19.22
C ILE A 339 0.51 -5.13 -18.17
N ASP A 340 1.56 -5.86 -18.56
CA ASP A 340 2.15 -6.91 -17.72
C ASP A 340 3.30 -6.41 -16.85
N HIS A 341 3.99 -5.34 -17.25
CA HIS A 341 5.12 -4.77 -16.50
C HIS A 341 5.26 -3.27 -16.77
N PRO A 342 5.84 -2.48 -15.83
CA PRO A 342 5.80 -1.01 -15.90
C PRO A 342 6.61 -0.42 -17.06
N GLY A 343 7.52 -1.21 -17.65
CA GLY A 343 8.25 -0.83 -18.86
C GLY A 343 7.35 -0.53 -20.06
N GLN A 344 6.14 -1.08 -20.11
CA GLN A 344 5.19 -0.92 -21.22
C GLN A 344 4.35 0.36 -21.14
N PHE A 345 4.33 1.07 -19.99
CA PHE A 345 3.47 2.24 -19.80
C PHE A 345 3.67 3.31 -20.87
N GLY A 346 4.91 3.65 -21.22
CA GLY A 346 5.24 4.70 -22.17
C GLY A 346 4.58 4.51 -23.53
N GLU A 347 4.83 3.37 -24.18
CA GLU A 347 4.25 3.07 -25.50
C GLU A 347 2.73 2.82 -25.42
N ALA A 348 2.25 2.12 -24.38
CA ALA A 348 0.83 1.87 -24.20
C ALA A 348 0.03 3.19 -24.07
N LEU A 349 0.48 4.12 -23.22
CA LEU A 349 -0.16 5.42 -23.04
C LEU A 349 -0.04 6.30 -24.29
N LYS A 350 1.13 6.29 -24.95
CA LYS A 350 1.36 7.04 -26.19
C LYS A 350 0.42 6.60 -27.31
N SER A 351 0.18 5.29 -27.44
CA SER A 351 -0.77 4.75 -28.42
C SER A 351 -2.20 5.21 -28.17
N ARG A 352 -2.56 5.46 -26.91
CA ARG A 352 -3.89 5.89 -26.47
C ARG A 352 -4.09 7.41 -26.46
N LEU A 353 -3.02 8.20 -26.60
CA LEU A 353 -3.15 9.65 -26.74
C LEU A 353 -4.05 10.01 -27.92
N ARG A 354 -5.00 10.92 -27.69
CA ARG A 354 -5.87 11.46 -28.73
C ARG A 354 -5.05 12.33 -29.69
N PRO A 355 -5.35 12.34 -31.01
CA PRO A 355 -4.60 13.11 -32.00
C PRO A 355 -4.36 14.58 -31.63
N GLU A 356 -5.38 15.24 -31.07
CA GLU A 356 -5.35 16.62 -30.61
C GLU A 356 -4.40 16.85 -29.41
N ASP A 357 -4.14 15.82 -28.61
CA ASP A 357 -3.21 15.86 -27.48
C ASP A 357 -1.81 15.36 -27.86
N ARG A 358 -1.61 14.86 -29.09
CA ARG A 358 -0.30 14.35 -29.55
C ARG A 358 0.72 15.47 -29.78
N ILE A 359 0.30 16.74 -29.82
CA ILE A 359 1.22 17.89 -30.03
C ILE A 359 0.77 19.15 -29.26
N SER A 360 1.55 19.53 -28.25
CA SER A 360 1.91 20.93 -27.96
C SER A 360 3.14 21.01 -27.04
N SER A 361 4.30 20.61 -27.56
CA SER A 361 5.58 21.13 -27.05
C SER A 361 6.18 22.00 -28.16
N PRO A 362 6.44 23.30 -27.92
CA PRO A 362 7.41 24.02 -28.73
C PRO A 362 8.74 23.27 -28.58
N GLY A 363 9.44 23.06 -29.68
CA GLY A 363 10.60 22.18 -29.76
C GLY A 363 11.51 22.31 -28.54
N ILE A 364 11.56 21.26 -27.74
CA ILE A 364 12.77 20.98 -26.98
C ILE A 364 13.76 20.60 -28.06
N ALA A 365 14.64 21.54 -28.40
CA ALA A 365 15.87 21.20 -29.09
C ALA A 365 16.43 19.97 -28.36
N THR A 366 16.51 18.86 -29.08
CA THR A 366 17.40 17.77 -28.69
C THR A 366 18.75 18.42 -28.45
N ALA A 367 19.14 18.55 -27.18
CA ALA A 367 20.51 18.89 -26.85
C ALA A 367 21.36 17.76 -27.41
N THR A 368 21.91 17.99 -28.60
CA THR A 368 22.87 17.08 -29.18
C THR A 368 24.16 17.24 -28.39
N LEU A 369 24.98 16.19 -28.35
CA LEU A 369 26.30 16.18 -27.73
C LEU A 369 27.26 17.31 -28.25
N ALA A 370 26.84 18.08 -29.25
CA ALA A 370 27.55 19.24 -29.78
C ALA A 370 27.34 20.54 -28.96
N ASP A 371 26.26 20.68 -28.18
CA ASP A 371 25.96 21.91 -27.43
C ASP A 371 26.76 22.02 -26.10
N MET A 372 27.56 21.01 -25.75
CA MET A 372 28.44 21.00 -24.57
C MET A 372 29.85 21.54 -24.85
N LYS A 373 30.10 22.17 -26.00
CA LYS A 373 31.40 22.74 -26.36
C LYS A 373 31.31 24.20 -26.84
N ASN A 374 31.05 25.14 -25.93
CA ASN A 374 31.78 26.42 -25.92
C ASN A 374 31.63 27.16 -24.57
N PRO A 375 32.67 27.87 -24.08
CA PRO A 375 32.71 28.43 -22.73
C PRO A 375 32.37 29.92 -22.74
N MET A 376 31.29 30.33 -22.06
CA MET A 376 31.14 31.70 -21.57
C MET A 376 30.32 31.70 -20.28
N PHE A 377 30.97 31.43 -19.16
CA PHE A 377 30.59 31.93 -17.84
C PHE A 377 31.88 32.00 -17.02
N GLU A 378 32.60 33.12 -17.17
CA GLU A 378 33.67 33.49 -16.24
C GLU A 378 33.02 33.93 -14.92
N GLN A 379 33.14 33.09 -13.89
CA GLN A 379 33.13 33.56 -12.50
C GLN A 379 34.45 33.15 -11.84
N ARG A 380 35.16 34.17 -11.39
CA ARG A 380 36.50 34.13 -10.80
C ARG A 380 36.55 33.12 -9.65
N ARG A 381 37.51 32.19 -9.73
CA ARG A 381 37.92 31.32 -8.63
C ARG A 381 38.99 32.04 -7.81
N ASP A 382 38.66 32.44 -6.59
CA ASP A 382 39.67 32.67 -5.57
C ASP A 382 40.00 31.34 -4.90
N PHE A 383 41.28 30.99 -4.95
CA PHE A 383 41.86 29.82 -4.33
C PHE A 383 41.93 30.00 -2.81
N HIS A 384 41.22 29.15 -2.06
CA HIS A 384 41.58 28.88 -0.67
C HIS A 384 41.77 27.38 -0.46
N THR A 385 43.03 27.02 -0.26
CA THR A 385 43.50 25.71 0.22
C THR A 385 43.23 25.60 1.72
N LEU A 386 42.30 24.74 2.12
CA LEU A 386 42.25 24.23 3.49
C LEU A 386 42.14 22.71 3.48
N ARG A 387 43.19 22.08 4.02
CA ARG A 387 43.30 20.66 4.35
C ARG A 387 42.06 20.20 5.12
N ARG A 388 41.35 19.19 4.61
CA ARG A 388 40.41 18.39 5.42
C ARG A 388 41.21 17.43 6.31
N PRO A 389 40.94 17.32 7.61
CA PRO A 389 41.41 16.18 8.39
C PRO A 389 40.59 14.94 8.00
N PHE A 390 41.28 13.83 7.75
CA PHE A 390 40.67 12.50 7.75
C PHE A 390 40.17 12.20 9.17
N ILE A 391 38.86 12.13 9.36
CA ILE A 391 38.27 11.50 10.54
C ILE A 391 38.05 10.04 10.18
N ARG A 392 38.74 9.13 10.88
CA ARG A 392 38.44 7.70 10.85
C ARG A 392 37.09 7.49 11.54
N ASP A 393 36.07 7.14 10.77
CA ASP A 393 34.80 6.65 11.30
C ASP A 393 35.02 5.31 12.00
N ALA A 394 34.99 5.32 13.33
CA ALA A 394 34.75 4.13 14.13
C ALA A 394 33.26 4.13 14.52
N TYR A 395 32.43 3.56 13.67
CA TYR A 395 31.02 3.34 13.93
C TYR A 395 30.84 1.96 14.57
N HIS A 396 30.39 1.93 15.82
CA HIS A 396 29.57 0.83 16.33
C HIS A 396 28.11 1.27 16.21
N PRO A 397 27.25 0.55 15.48
CA PRO A 397 25.83 0.83 15.49
C PRO A 397 25.29 0.63 16.90
N SER A 398 24.79 1.71 17.52
CA SER A 398 23.85 1.54 18.62
C SER A 398 22.65 0.78 18.07
N ALA A 399 22.41 -0.41 18.61
CA ALA A 399 21.41 -1.36 18.14
C ALA A 399 20.03 -0.68 17.98
N ALA A 400 19.65 -0.37 16.73
CA ALA A 400 18.24 -0.31 16.39
C ALA A 400 17.69 -1.71 16.69
N LYS A 401 16.78 -1.82 17.67
CA LYS A 401 16.18 -3.10 18.05
C LYS A 401 15.63 -3.76 16.78
N GLN A 402 16.22 -4.90 16.42
CA GLN A 402 15.80 -5.76 15.32
C GLN A 402 14.31 -6.08 15.47
N GLN A 403 13.54 -5.71 14.46
CA GLN A 403 12.10 -5.90 14.45
C GLN A 403 11.79 -7.33 14.02
N THR A 404 11.10 -8.07 14.88
CA THR A 404 10.59 -9.41 14.57
C THR A 404 9.31 -9.29 13.75
N ARG A 405 9.19 -10.00 12.62
CA ARG A 405 8.04 -9.95 11.71
C ARG A 405 6.96 -11.00 12.05
N HIS A 406 5.73 -10.68 11.64
CA HIS A 406 4.44 -11.37 11.83
C HIS A 406 4.35 -12.26 13.06
N LEU A 407 3.79 -11.72 14.14
CA LEU A 407 3.22 -12.54 15.21
C LEU A 407 1.88 -13.10 14.73
N THR A 408 2.00 -14.24 14.06
CA THR A 408 0.87 -15.08 13.70
C THR A 408 0.95 -16.34 14.54
N ILE A 409 -0.11 -16.63 15.28
CA ILE A 409 -0.14 -17.78 16.19
C ILE A 409 -0.93 -18.95 15.58
N ARG A 410 -0.53 -20.19 15.95
CA ARG A 410 -1.18 -21.42 15.48
C ARG A 410 -2.63 -21.48 15.91
N ALA A 411 -3.38 -22.32 15.20
CA ALA A 411 -4.75 -22.64 15.58
C ALA A 411 -4.85 -23.16 17.03
N GLN A 412 -3.96 -24.08 17.44
CA GLN A 412 -4.00 -24.59 18.81
C GLN A 412 -3.71 -23.50 19.85
N GLN A 413 -2.66 -22.69 19.66
CA GLN A 413 -2.36 -21.56 20.56
C GLN A 413 -3.51 -20.56 20.63
N SER A 414 -4.16 -20.29 19.49
CA SER A 414 -5.35 -19.43 19.43
C SER A 414 -6.52 -20.01 20.21
N LEU A 415 -6.75 -21.33 20.11
CA LEU A 415 -7.75 -22.04 20.91
C LEU A 415 -7.41 -22.04 22.40
N ASP A 416 -6.13 -22.16 22.77
CA ASP A 416 -5.68 -22.14 24.17
C ASP A 416 -5.92 -20.75 24.80
N ILE A 417 -5.66 -19.67 24.05
CA ILE A 417 -5.98 -18.28 24.45
C ILE A 417 -7.49 -18.10 24.67
N LEU A 418 -8.32 -18.64 23.77
CA LEU A 418 -9.77 -18.57 23.93
C LEU A 418 -10.25 -19.41 25.11
N GLY A 419 -9.70 -20.61 25.28
CA GLY A 419 -9.99 -21.53 26.38
C GLY A 419 -9.67 -20.95 27.75
N SER A 420 -8.52 -20.28 27.90
CA SER A 420 -8.14 -19.59 29.15
C SER A 420 -9.07 -18.43 29.51
N LYS A 421 -9.78 -17.88 28.51
CA LYS A 421 -10.83 -16.85 28.66
C LYS A 421 -12.23 -17.45 28.87
N GLY A 422 -12.33 -18.75 29.09
CA GLY A 422 -13.59 -19.46 29.34
C GLY A 422 -14.46 -19.70 28.10
N ILE A 423 -13.90 -19.56 26.89
CA ILE A 423 -14.60 -19.86 25.64
C ILE A 423 -14.54 -21.37 25.36
N PRO A 424 -15.67 -22.06 25.11
CA PRO A 424 -15.68 -23.47 24.73
C PRO A 424 -14.96 -23.70 23.39
N CYS A 425 -13.86 -24.45 23.45
CA CYS A 425 -13.05 -24.83 22.29
C CYS A 425 -13.01 -26.35 22.12
N GLU A 426 -13.14 -26.83 20.89
CA GLU A 426 -12.93 -28.24 20.53
C GLU A 426 -12.41 -28.30 19.09
N PRO A 427 -11.21 -28.84 18.82
CA PRO A 427 -10.69 -28.96 17.47
C PRO A 427 -11.69 -29.61 16.50
N TYR A 428 -11.95 -28.96 15.37
CA TYR A 428 -12.86 -29.47 14.35
C TYR A 428 -12.34 -30.78 13.75
N LYS A 429 -13.19 -31.81 13.72
CA LYS A 429 -12.83 -33.17 13.27
C LYS A 429 -13.27 -33.49 11.84
N GLY A 430 -13.66 -32.48 11.06
CA GLY A 430 -14.08 -32.66 9.66
C GLY A 430 -15.56 -33.00 9.45
N LYS A 431 -16.39 -33.00 10.50
CA LYS A 431 -17.83 -33.35 10.40
C LYS A 431 -18.74 -32.17 10.74
N GLY A 432 -19.70 -31.90 9.84
CA GLY A 432 -20.77 -30.92 10.01
C GLY A 432 -20.37 -29.48 9.67
N PRO A 433 -21.31 -28.53 9.71
CA PRO A 433 -21.05 -27.20 9.17
C PRO A 433 -20.14 -26.36 10.06
N LEU A 434 -19.35 -25.49 9.43
CA LEU A 434 -18.59 -24.43 10.08
C LEU A 434 -19.25 -23.06 9.81
N ARG A 435 -19.10 -22.13 10.75
CA ARG A 435 -19.46 -20.72 10.60
C ARG A 435 -18.22 -19.87 10.74
N TYR A 436 -18.14 -18.82 9.93
CA TYR A 436 -17.02 -17.89 9.98
C TYR A 436 -17.39 -16.67 10.81
N LEU A 437 -16.54 -16.35 11.79
CA LEU A 437 -16.63 -15.12 12.56
C LEU A 437 -15.22 -14.57 12.78
N ALA A 438 -14.98 -13.33 12.37
CA ALA A 438 -13.70 -12.68 12.58
C ALA A 438 -13.84 -11.21 12.98
N ILE A 439 -12.80 -10.65 13.61
CA ILE A 439 -12.60 -9.20 13.72
C ILE A 439 -11.48 -8.83 12.76
N SER A 440 -11.70 -7.84 11.91
CA SER A 440 -10.74 -7.37 10.91
C SER A 440 -10.94 -5.88 10.66
N ILE A 441 -10.38 -5.37 9.57
CA ILE A 441 -10.55 -4.00 9.11
C ILE A 441 -11.33 -4.01 7.80
N ASP A 442 -12.39 -3.22 7.79
CA ASP A 442 -13.01 -2.80 6.56
C ASP A 442 -12.14 -1.68 5.96
N ARG A 443 -11.37 -2.06 4.94
CA ARG A 443 -10.44 -1.15 4.26
C ARG A 443 -11.17 -0.03 3.53
N ASP A 444 -12.45 -0.19 3.20
CA ASP A 444 -13.28 0.76 2.48
C ASP A 444 -13.92 1.79 3.41
N THR A 445 -14.31 1.39 4.61
CA THR A 445 -14.73 2.34 5.63
C THR A 445 -13.56 2.85 6.48
N ARG A 446 -12.36 2.26 6.37
CA ARG A 446 -11.17 2.56 7.22
C ARG A 446 -11.50 2.45 8.71
N THR A 447 -12.25 1.42 9.08
CA THR A 447 -12.67 1.13 10.46
C THR A 447 -12.59 -0.36 10.76
N PRO A 448 -12.43 -0.76 12.03
CA PRO A 448 -12.58 -2.16 12.40
C PRO A 448 -13.98 -2.66 12.07
N CYS A 449 -14.11 -3.95 11.79
CA CYS A 449 -15.37 -4.59 11.50
C CYS A 449 -15.41 -6.03 12.04
N ILE A 450 -16.63 -6.53 12.24
CA ILE A 450 -16.89 -7.96 12.41
C ILE A 450 -17.19 -8.53 11.03
N LEU A 451 -16.45 -9.56 10.65
CA LEU A 451 -16.72 -10.37 9.46
C LEU A 451 -17.53 -11.59 9.89
N ALA A 452 -18.64 -11.84 9.21
CA ALA A 452 -19.52 -12.97 9.52
C ALA A 452 -20.01 -13.65 8.24
N SER A 453 -19.95 -14.98 8.20
CA SER A 453 -20.50 -15.78 7.08
C SER A 453 -21.08 -17.10 7.59
N PRO A 454 -22.19 -17.61 7.00
CA PRO A 454 -22.75 -18.90 7.34
C PRO A 454 -21.91 -20.08 6.81
N ASP A 455 -21.01 -19.81 5.86
CA ASP A 455 -20.13 -20.79 5.24
C ASP A 455 -18.73 -20.17 5.08
N PRO A 456 -17.69 -20.74 5.70
CA PRO A 456 -16.34 -20.20 5.55
C PRO A 456 -15.77 -20.40 4.13
N TYR A 457 -16.23 -21.41 3.38
CA TYR A 457 -15.66 -21.76 2.06
C TYR A 457 -16.35 -21.05 0.92
N ASN A 458 -17.62 -20.66 1.10
CA ASN A 458 -18.33 -19.87 0.12
C ASN A 458 -18.09 -18.37 0.38
N HIS A 459 -17.21 -17.77 -0.43
CA HIS A 459 -16.75 -16.39 -0.32
C HIS A 459 -17.84 -15.32 -0.53
N SER A 460 -19.09 -15.72 -0.78
CA SER A 460 -20.22 -14.80 -0.75
C SER A 460 -21.45 -15.42 -0.08
N PRO A 461 -22.13 -14.68 0.82
CA PRO A 461 -21.81 -13.31 1.19
C PRO A 461 -21.01 -13.23 2.51
N LEU A 462 -19.73 -12.83 2.43
CA LEU A 462 -19.00 -12.33 3.59
C LEU A 462 -19.59 -10.96 3.98
N HIS A 463 -19.96 -10.79 5.25
CA HIS A 463 -20.65 -9.58 5.69
C HIS A 463 -19.82 -8.76 6.67
N ASN A 464 -19.62 -7.49 6.34
CA ASN A 464 -18.93 -6.52 7.18
C ASN A 464 -19.93 -5.82 8.11
N ILE A 465 -19.75 -5.96 9.42
CA ILE A 465 -20.51 -5.22 10.44
C ILE A 465 -19.54 -4.20 11.05
N PRO A 466 -19.70 -2.89 10.81
CA PRO A 466 -18.72 -1.90 11.23
C PRO A 466 -18.69 -1.75 12.76
N LEU A 467 -17.49 -1.52 13.29
CA LEU A 467 -17.25 -1.16 14.69
C LEU A 467 -16.81 0.30 14.78
N PRO A 468 -17.28 1.04 15.80
CA PRO A 468 -16.76 2.38 16.06
C PRO A 468 -15.28 2.32 16.45
N TYR A 469 -14.54 3.38 16.17
CA TYR A 469 -13.16 3.51 16.59
C TYR A 469 -12.84 4.98 16.95
N PRO A 470 -12.30 5.27 18.16
CA PRO A 470 -11.98 4.33 19.22
C PRO A 470 -13.21 3.58 19.76
N LEU A 471 -12.97 2.39 20.34
CA LEU A 471 -14.03 1.60 20.93
C LEU A 471 -14.61 2.30 22.17
N PRO A 472 -15.91 2.13 22.47
CA PRO A 472 -16.51 2.67 23.68
C PRO A 472 -15.93 1.99 24.92
N GLU A 473 -15.81 2.73 26.03
CA GLU A 473 -15.30 2.20 27.31
C GLU A 473 -16.06 0.94 27.78
N LYS A 474 -17.37 0.90 27.56
CA LYS A 474 -18.21 -0.27 27.84
C LYS A 474 -18.61 -0.94 26.53
N LEU A 475 -18.09 -2.14 26.29
CA LEU A 475 -18.41 -2.93 25.09
C LEU A 475 -19.81 -3.57 25.15
N GLU A 476 -20.36 -3.80 26.34
CA GLU A 476 -21.62 -4.54 26.52
C GLU A 476 -22.80 -3.96 25.71
N PRO A 477 -23.12 -2.64 25.77
CA PRO A 477 -24.22 -2.08 25.00
C PRO A 477 -24.01 -2.21 23.48
N LEU A 478 -22.77 -2.03 23.02
CA LEU A 478 -22.41 -2.19 21.61
C LEU A 478 -22.64 -3.64 21.16
N ILE A 479 -22.12 -4.62 21.90
CA ILE A 479 -22.23 -6.04 21.54
C ILE A 479 -23.69 -6.49 21.60
N ARG A 480 -24.46 -6.10 22.63
CA ARG A 480 -25.89 -6.41 22.73
C ARG A 480 -26.67 -5.93 21.50
N ARG A 481 -26.33 -4.74 20.99
CA ARG A 481 -26.91 -4.19 19.76
C ARG A 481 -26.50 -4.96 18.50
N LEU A 482 -25.26 -5.44 18.41
CA LEU A 482 -24.73 -6.13 17.23
C LEU A 482 -25.10 -7.62 17.16
N LEU A 483 -25.33 -8.27 18.31
CA LEU A 483 -25.60 -9.71 18.38
C LEU A 483 -26.73 -10.22 17.47
N PRO A 484 -27.90 -9.56 17.35
CA PRO A 484 -28.95 -10.01 16.43
C PRO A 484 -28.45 -10.09 14.99
N GLU A 485 -27.69 -9.09 14.55
CA GLU A 485 -27.16 -9.02 13.20
C GLU A 485 -26.06 -10.07 12.99
N ILE A 486 -25.15 -10.25 13.96
CA ILE A 486 -24.12 -11.30 13.90
C ILE A 486 -24.77 -12.67 13.76
N CYS A 487 -25.75 -13.00 14.63
CA CYS A 487 -26.49 -14.27 14.58
C CYS A 487 -27.13 -14.50 13.21
N LYS A 488 -27.75 -13.46 12.64
CA LYS A 488 -28.35 -13.50 11.30
C LYS A 488 -27.29 -13.81 10.24
N ARG A 489 -26.15 -13.10 10.24
CA ARG A 489 -25.08 -13.27 9.23
C ARG A 489 -24.39 -14.63 9.32
N ILE A 490 -24.25 -15.23 10.51
CA ILE A 490 -23.70 -16.58 10.65
C ILE A 490 -24.77 -17.68 10.58
N ALA A 491 -26.01 -17.35 10.25
CA ALA A 491 -27.15 -18.28 10.20
C ALA A 491 -27.27 -19.18 11.46
N LEU A 492 -27.21 -18.56 12.64
CA LEU A 492 -27.45 -19.22 13.93
C LEU A 492 -28.62 -18.54 14.67
N PRO A 493 -29.42 -19.29 15.45
CA PRO A 493 -30.57 -18.72 16.14
C PRO A 493 -30.12 -17.72 17.22
N HIS A 494 -30.86 -16.61 17.30
CA HIS A 494 -30.63 -15.56 18.29
C HIS A 494 -31.28 -15.88 19.66
N SER A 495 -31.40 -17.15 20.05
CA SER A 495 -32.05 -17.58 21.30
C SER A 495 -31.28 -18.71 21.98
N GLY A 496 -31.46 -18.85 23.30
CA GLY A 496 -30.96 -19.99 24.05
C GLY A 496 -29.43 -19.98 24.32
N PRO A 497 -28.79 -21.18 24.38
CA PRO A 497 -27.40 -21.35 24.78
C PRO A 497 -26.35 -20.68 23.88
N ILE A 498 -26.65 -20.48 22.59
CA ILE A 498 -25.71 -19.89 21.62
C ILE A 498 -25.28 -18.49 22.06
N LYS A 499 -26.23 -17.67 22.55
CA LYS A 499 -25.95 -16.32 23.06
C LYS A 499 -24.93 -16.32 24.21
N LYS A 500 -24.97 -17.34 25.07
CA LYS A 500 -24.06 -17.46 26.23
C LYS A 500 -22.61 -17.70 25.81
N VAL A 501 -22.37 -18.21 24.61
CA VAL A 501 -21.02 -18.42 24.05
C VAL A 501 -20.64 -17.30 23.08
N LEU A 502 -21.57 -16.86 22.24
CA LEU A 502 -21.30 -15.85 21.21
C LEU A 502 -21.02 -14.47 21.81
N TYR A 503 -21.74 -14.06 22.87
CA TYR A 503 -21.47 -12.80 23.56
C TYR A 503 -20.03 -12.73 24.11
N PRO A 504 -19.58 -13.65 24.98
CA PRO A 504 -18.22 -13.58 25.51
C PRO A 504 -17.17 -13.79 24.41
N LEU A 505 -17.44 -14.58 23.36
CA LEU A 505 -16.53 -14.71 22.23
C LEU A 505 -16.31 -13.36 21.53
N VAL A 506 -17.39 -12.69 21.11
CA VAL A 506 -17.32 -11.38 20.43
C VAL A 506 -16.65 -10.35 21.33
N ALA A 507 -16.99 -10.32 22.63
CA ALA A 507 -16.36 -9.43 23.59
C ALA A 507 -14.84 -9.66 23.68
N ASN A 508 -14.40 -10.91 23.81
CA ASN A 508 -12.99 -11.25 23.89
C ASN A 508 -12.24 -10.95 22.60
N LEU A 509 -12.84 -11.20 21.43
CA LEU A 509 -12.22 -10.88 20.15
C LEU A 509 -12.07 -9.37 19.95
N ILE A 510 -13.08 -8.56 20.28
CA ILE A 510 -13.00 -7.09 20.20
C ILE A 510 -11.94 -6.55 21.18
N GLN A 511 -11.93 -7.04 22.42
CA GLN A 511 -10.95 -6.63 23.41
C GLN A 511 -9.53 -6.99 22.97
N MET A 512 -9.31 -8.22 22.52
CA MET A 512 -8.02 -8.69 22.03
C MET A 512 -7.56 -7.95 20.76
N PHE A 513 -8.49 -7.61 19.86
CA PHE A 513 -8.18 -6.80 18.69
C PHE A 513 -7.59 -5.45 19.11
N ASN A 514 -8.19 -4.80 20.10
CA ASN A 514 -7.74 -3.50 20.59
C ASN A 514 -6.46 -3.57 21.42
N ASP A 515 -6.39 -4.48 22.40
CA ASP A 515 -5.32 -4.49 23.39
C ASP A 515 -4.02 -5.10 22.86
N SER A 516 -4.12 -5.99 21.88
CA SER A 516 -3.00 -6.74 21.33
C SER A 516 -2.59 -6.27 19.93
N GLU A 517 -3.12 -5.15 19.46
CA GLU A 517 -2.83 -4.59 18.12
C GLU A 517 -3.20 -5.59 17.01
N GLY A 518 -4.42 -6.12 17.07
CA GLY A 518 -4.93 -7.11 16.13
C GLY A 518 -5.11 -6.55 14.72
N VAL A 519 -4.78 -7.36 13.72
CA VAL A 519 -5.04 -7.08 12.29
C VAL A 519 -6.25 -7.90 11.83
N LEU A 520 -6.21 -9.21 12.11
CA LEU A 520 -7.23 -10.18 11.72
C LEU A 520 -7.33 -11.27 12.79
N LEU A 521 -8.50 -11.43 13.39
CA LEU A 521 -8.76 -12.45 14.41
C LEU A 521 -9.90 -13.36 13.95
N VAL A 522 -9.56 -14.50 13.34
CA VAL A 522 -10.52 -15.46 12.77
C VAL A 522 -10.89 -16.53 13.78
N THR A 523 -12.17 -16.88 13.80
CA THR A 523 -12.70 -18.07 14.48
C THR A 523 -13.65 -18.83 13.56
N LEU A 524 -13.54 -20.16 13.58
CA LEU A 524 -14.46 -21.06 12.91
C LEU A 524 -15.31 -21.74 13.97
N LEU A 525 -16.61 -21.50 13.93
CA LEU A 525 -17.55 -21.99 14.92
C LEU A 525 -18.22 -23.25 14.39
N HIS A 526 -18.31 -24.27 15.22
CA HIS A 526 -19.11 -25.45 14.95
C HIS A 526 -20.26 -25.52 15.95
N TYR A 527 -21.46 -25.78 15.44
CA TYR A 527 -22.68 -25.90 16.24
C TYR A 527 -23.16 -27.34 16.26
N ASN A 528 -23.26 -27.91 17.46
CA ASN A 528 -23.78 -29.25 17.65
C ASN A 528 -25.29 -29.21 17.93
N ASN A 529 -26.09 -29.73 16.99
CA ASN A 529 -27.55 -29.77 17.07
C ASN A 529 -28.09 -30.63 18.24
N THR A 530 -27.42 -31.72 18.63
CA THR A 530 -27.89 -32.62 19.69
C THR A 530 -27.61 -32.07 21.09
N GLN A 531 -26.49 -31.38 21.28
CA GLN A 531 -26.13 -30.74 22.56
C GLN A 531 -26.55 -29.25 22.64
N ARG A 532 -27.09 -28.68 21.54
CA ARG A 532 -27.39 -27.25 21.37
C ARG A 532 -26.25 -26.32 21.80
N GLY A 533 -25.02 -26.79 21.63
CA GLY A 533 -23.80 -26.13 22.09
C GLY A 533 -22.98 -25.59 20.91
N MET A 534 -22.49 -24.36 21.04
CA MET A 534 -21.54 -23.76 20.09
C MET A 534 -20.13 -23.87 20.65
N LYS A 535 -19.17 -24.28 19.81
CA LYS A 535 -17.74 -24.33 20.16
C LYS A 535 -16.91 -23.68 19.06
N VAL A 536 -15.72 -23.21 19.43
CA VAL A 536 -14.72 -22.77 18.47
C VAL A 536 -13.92 -23.99 18.01
N GLY A 537 -14.07 -24.32 16.73
CA GLY A 537 -13.44 -25.45 16.03
C GLY A 537 -12.01 -25.19 15.60
N SER A 538 -11.74 -23.94 15.24
CA SER A 538 -10.42 -23.43 14.83
C SER A 538 -10.37 -21.93 15.05
N ALA A 539 -9.18 -21.38 15.19
CA ALA A 539 -8.96 -19.95 15.31
C ALA A 539 -7.63 -19.57 14.69
N HIS A 540 -7.48 -18.31 14.29
CA HIS A 540 -6.22 -17.80 13.76
C HIS A 540 -6.14 -16.30 13.99
N PHE A 541 -5.12 -15.90 14.75
CA PHE A 541 -4.93 -14.52 15.15
C PHE A 541 -3.64 -13.97 14.54
N HIS A 542 -3.79 -12.85 13.84
CA HIS A 542 -2.73 -12.06 13.23
C HIS A 542 -2.70 -10.69 13.90
N PHE A 543 -1.53 -10.32 14.42
CA PHE A 543 -1.27 -9.06 15.11
C PHE A 543 -0.24 -8.21 14.34
N ASP A 544 -0.31 -6.91 14.50
CA ASP A 544 0.52 -5.94 13.78
C ASP A 544 1.93 -5.83 14.39
N ASP A 545 2.96 -6.08 13.58
CA ASP A 545 4.35 -6.05 14.03
C ASP A 545 4.96 -4.66 14.05
N ALA A 546 4.35 -3.71 13.33
CA ALA A 546 4.68 -2.31 13.51
C ALA A 546 4.47 -1.90 14.98
N ALA A 547 3.50 -2.52 15.66
CA ALA A 547 3.22 -2.31 17.08
C ALA A 547 3.95 -3.26 18.04
N SER A 548 4.90 -4.07 17.56
CA SER A 548 5.58 -5.09 18.37
C SER A 548 6.22 -4.53 19.65
N PHE A 549 6.72 -3.29 19.61
CA PHE A 549 7.32 -2.60 20.76
C PHE A 549 6.33 -2.27 21.89
N ARG A 550 5.02 -2.32 21.65
CA ARG A 550 3.95 -2.12 22.64
C ARG A 550 3.38 -3.44 23.17
N ARG A 551 3.63 -4.57 22.49
CA ARG A 551 3.10 -5.88 22.87
C ARG A 551 3.85 -6.47 24.07
N GLY A 552 3.11 -7.12 24.96
CA GLY A 552 3.70 -7.82 26.11
C GLY A 552 4.53 -9.05 25.72
N PRO A 553 5.47 -9.49 26.58
CA PRO A 553 6.38 -10.60 26.32
C PRO A 553 5.66 -11.95 26.12
N GLU A 554 4.49 -12.13 26.75
CA GLU A 554 3.68 -13.34 26.63
C GLU A 554 3.25 -13.60 25.18
N LEU A 555 2.65 -12.61 24.51
CA LEU A 555 2.25 -12.74 23.10
C LEU A 555 3.46 -12.91 22.18
N GLN A 556 4.56 -12.16 22.42
CA GLN A 556 5.77 -12.30 21.62
C GLN A 556 6.37 -13.73 21.71
N SER A 557 6.27 -14.37 22.89
CA SER A 557 6.75 -15.74 23.08
C SER A 557 5.96 -16.80 22.31
N LEU A 558 4.75 -16.46 21.83
CA LEU A 558 3.92 -17.37 21.03
C LEU A 558 4.33 -17.44 19.56
N ARG A 559 5.30 -16.61 19.14
CA ARG A 559 5.80 -16.62 17.76
C ARG A 559 6.35 -18.00 17.43
N ASP A 560 5.74 -18.63 16.43
CA ASP A 560 6.16 -19.93 15.97
C ASP A 560 7.03 -19.83 14.71
N THR A 561 8.33 -20.04 14.89
CA THR A 561 9.30 -19.99 13.80
C THR A 561 9.17 -21.18 12.84
N SER A 562 8.47 -22.26 13.20
CA SER A 562 8.35 -23.45 12.34
C SER A 562 7.42 -23.25 11.13
N LEU A 563 6.70 -22.14 11.06
CA LEU A 563 5.82 -21.80 9.93
C LEU A 563 6.60 -21.17 8.75
N TYR A 564 7.86 -20.82 9.00
CA TYR A 564 8.75 -20.13 8.07
C TYR A 564 9.90 -21.04 7.67
N SER A 565 10.45 -20.80 6.48
CA SER A 565 11.66 -21.51 6.06
C SER A 565 12.89 -20.99 6.82
N PRO A 566 13.97 -21.78 6.95
CA PRO A 566 15.23 -21.31 7.54
C PRO A 566 15.78 -20.05 6.86
N GLU A 567 15.62 -19.95 5.53
CA GLU A 567 16.04 -18.81 4.72
C GLU A 567 15.21 -17.55 5.03
N GLU A 568 13.90 -17.70 5.26
CA GLU A 568 13.02 -16.58 5.66
C GLU A 568 13.41 -16.00 7.03
N LEU A 569 13.65 -16.88 8.01
CA LEU A 569 14.09 -16.47 9.35
C LEU A 569 15.47 -15.81 9.35
N GLU A 570 16.33 -16.20 8.41
CA GLU A 570 17.64 -15.59 8.23
C GLU A 570 17.55 -14.22 7.56
N ALA A 571 16.76 -14.11 6.48
CA ALA A 571 16.50 -12.87 5.76
C ALA A 571 15.98 -11.76 6.68
N GLU A 572 15.11 -12.13 7.62
CA GLU A 572 14.55 -11.23 8.61
C GLU A 572 15.61 -10.54 9.48
N LYS A 573 16.68 -11.26 9.87
CA LYS A 573 17.77 -10.69 10.69
C LYS A 573 18.47 -9.54 9.96
N SER A 574 18.43 -9.56 8.64
CA SER A 574 19.05 -8.57 7.75
C SER A 574 18.04 -7.57 7.20
N GLY A 575 16.79 -7.59 7.69
CA GLY A 575 15.72 -6.67 7.28
C GLY A 575 15.13 -6.97 5.89
N LEU A 576 15.49 -8.08 5.26
CA LEU A 576 15.04 -8.46 3.93
C LEU A 576 13.67 -9.14 3.98
N VAL A 577 12.77 -8.83 3.04
CA VAL A 577 11.52 -9.60 2.86
C VAL A 577 11.82 -10.76 1.94
N TYR A 578 11.83 -11.96 2.48
CA TYR A 578 11.99 -13.19 1.71
C TYR A 578 10.78 -14.09 1.94
N ILE A 579 10.28 -14.69 0.86
CA ILE A 579 9.22 -15.70 0.88
C ILE A 579 9.66 -16.80 -0.05
N LYS A 580 9.86 -18.01 0.47
CA LYS A 580 10.23 -19.16 -0.35
C LYS A 580 8.98 -19.73 -0.99
N PHE A 581 9.02 -19.99 -2.29
CA PHE A 581 7.92 -20.65 -3.00
C PHE A 581 8.20 -22.15 -3.13
N PRO A 582 7.27 -23.03 -2.74
CA PRO A 582 7.50 -24.46 -2.73
C PRO A 582 7.35 -25.04 -4.14
N GLY A 583 7.99 -26.19 -4.37
CA GLY A 583 7.87 -26.95 -5.61
C GLY A 583 9.19 -27.15 -6.35
N PRO A 584 9.42 -28.33 -6.95
CA PRO A 584 10.71 -28.65 -7.59
C PRO A 584 10.98 -27.83 -8.86
N ARG A 585 9.93 -27.28 -9.50
CA ARG A 585 10.02 -26.48 -10.74
C ARG A 585 10.30 -24.99 -10.50
N LYS A 586 10.44 -24.59 -9.24
CA LYS A 586 10.72 -23.21 -8.85
C LYS A 586 12.23 -22.97 -8.87
N THR A 587 12.77 -22.67 -10.05
CA THR A 587 14.22 -22.68 -10.33
C THR A 587 14.85 -21.28 -10.44
N ILE A 588 14.06 -20.21 -10.42
CA ILE A 588 14.56 -18.83 -10.62
C ILE A 588 14.61 -18.09 -9.29
N GLY A 589 15.80 -17.83 -8.78
CA GLY A 589 15.99 -16.96 -7.61
C GLY A 589 15.72 -15.50 -7.98
N THR A 590 14.95 -14.76 -7.20
CA THR A 590 14.70 -13.33 -7.47
C THR A 590 15.35 -12.46 -6.40
N LEU A 591 15.91 -11.33 -6.81
CA LEU A 591 16.40 -10.26 -5.93
C LEU A 591 15.91 -8.93 -6.48
N VAL A 592 15.02 -8.27 -5.75
CA VAL A 592 14.34 -7.05 -6.20
C VAL A 592 14.34 -5.99 -5.10
N ASN A 593 14.20 -4.71 -5.46
CA ASN A 593 13.94 -3.63 -4.53
C ASN A 593 12.53 -3.04 -4.71
N GLY A 594 11.84 -2.86 -3.59
CA GLY A 594 10.45 -2.41 -3.53
C GLY A 594 9.46 -3.53 -3.82
N ALA A 595 8.53 -3.73 -2.89
CA ALA A 595 7.53 -4.78 -2.89
C ALA A 595 6.73 -4.91 -4.20
N GLY A 596 6.23 -3.78 -4.74
CA GLY A 596 5.45 -3.82 -5.99
C GLY A 596 6.26 -4.30 -7.19
N LEU A 597 7.53 -3.87 -7.31
CA LEU A 597 8.42 -4.35 -8.37
C LEU A 597 8.76 -5.83 -8.17
N ALA A 598 8.94 -6.27 -6.91
CA ALA A 598 9.19 -7.67 -6.58
C ALA A 598 8.00 -8.57 -6.97
N MET A 599 6.77 -8.13 -6.66
CA MET A 599 5.54 -8.83 -7.05
C MET A 599 5.41 -8.91 -8.56
N ASN A 600 5.59 -7.79 -9.26
CA ASN A 600 5.50 -7.75 -10.72
C ASN A 600 6.59 -8.59 -11.40
N THR A 601 7.80 -8.61 -10.84
CA THR A 601 8.89 -9.46 -11.34
C THR A 601 8.49 -10.92 -11.28
N VAL A 602 8.03 -11.38 -10.12
CA VAL A 602 7.56 -12.76 -9.92
C VAL A 602 6.41 -13.11 -10.85
N ASP A 603 5.45 -12.20 -11.03
CA ASP A 603 4.29 -12.38 -11.89
C ASP A 603 4.63 -12.63 -13.35
N ASN A 604 5.82 -12.24 -13.81
CA ASN A 604 6.29 -12.39 -15.18
C ASN A 604 7.23 -13.58 -15.40
N LEU A 605 7.43 -14.43 -14.38
CA LEU A 605 8.31 -15.61 -14.45
C LEU A 605 7.56 -16.94 -14.63
N GLN A 606 6.32 -16.90 -15.14
CA GLN A 606 5.53 -18.10 -15.49
C GLN A 606 5.54 -19.19 -14.41
N ASN A 607 5.33 -18.80 -13.15
CA ASN A 607 5.33 -19.69 -12.00
C ASN A 607 6.68 -20.39 -11.69
N LYS A 608 7.82 -20.00 -12.31
CA LYS A 608 9.16 -20.58 -12.06
C LYS A 608 9.98 -19.88 -10.97
N ALA A 609 9.49 -18.77 -10.40
CA ALA A 609 10.18 -18.09 -9.29
C ALA A 609 10.33 -19.02 -8.06
N ALA A 610 11.57 -19.21 -7.59
CA ALA A 610 11.94 -19.94 -6.36
C ALA A 610 11.52 -19.19 -5.10
N ASN A 611 11.48 -17.87 -5.18
CA ASN A 611 11.20 -16.98 -4.08
C ASN A 611 10.63 -15.65 -4.55
N PHE A 612 10.04 -14.93 -3.61
CA PHE A 612 9.90 -13.48 -3.63
C PHE A 612 10.95 -12.88 -2.69
N LEU A 613 11.75 -11.93 -3.16
CA LEU A 613 12.68 -11.18 -2.32
C LEU A 613 12.59 -9.68 -2.60
N ASP A 614 12.26 -8.93 -1.57
CA ASP A 614 12.33 -7.47 -1.54
C ASP A 614 13.41 -7.00 -0.54
N THR A 615 14.39 -6.26 -1.06
CA THR A 615 15.48 -5.63 -0.31
C THR A 615 15.07 -4.32 0.39
N GLY A 616 13.84 -3.85 0.15
CA GLY A 616 13.31 -2.58 0.66
C GLY A 616 13.67 -1.38 -0.23
N GLY A 617 13.44 -0.18 0.28
CA GLY A 617 13.66 1.08 -0.45
C GLY A 617 15.13 1.42 -0.77
N LYS A 618 16.11 0.69 -0.19
CA LYS A 618 17.55 0.91 -0.42
C LYS A 618 18.26 -0.42 -0.67
N ALA A 619 18.70 -0.65 -1.90
CA ALA A 619 19.57 -1.76 -2.25
C ALA A 619 21.05 -1.38 -2.03
N THR A 620 21.54 -1.54 -0.80
CA THR A 620 22.97 -1.37 -0.46
C THR A 620 23.79 -2.60 -0.85
N SER A 621 25.11 -2.46 -0.99
CA SER A 621 26.00 -3.59 -1.32
C SER A 621 25.90 -4.73 -0.29
N GLU A 622 25.78 -4.39 0.99
CA GLU A 622 25.61 -5.35 2.09
C GLU A 622 24.31 -6.13 1.96
N THR A 623 23.19 -5.42 1.73
CA THR A 623 21.87 -6.07 1.55
C THR A 623 21.82 -6.93 0.29
N VAL A 624 22.47 -6.51 -0.79
CA VAL A 624 22.55 -7.30 -2.04
C VAL A 624 23.34 -8.58 -1.83
N LYS A 625 24.51 -8.50 -1.18
CA LYS A 625 25.33 -9.67 -0.86
C LYS A 625 24.57 -10.67 0.01
N GLU A 626 23.92 -10.18 1.05
CA GLU A 626 23.16 -11.04 1.96
C GLU A 626 21.96 -11.69 1.26
N ALA A 627 21.24 -10.94 0.42
CA ALA A 627 20.15 -11.47 -0.39
C ALA A 627 20.63 -12.59 -1.33
N LEU A 628 21.74 -12.39 -2.06
CA LEU A 628 22.34 -13.41 -2.92
C LEU A 628 22.75 -14.66 -2.13
N ARG A 629 23.39 -14.48 -0.96
CA ARG A 629 23.77 -15.59 -0.08
C ARG A 629 22.57 -16.43 0.33
N ILE A 630 21.46 -15.79 0.70
CA ILE A 630 20.22 -16.48 1.09
C ILE A 630 19.62 -17.24 -0.08
N ILE A 631 19.53 -16.62 -1.26
CA ILE A 631 19.02 -17.28 -2.49
C ILE A 631 19.83 -18.53 -2.82
N LEU A 632 21.16 -18.47 -2.72
CA LEU A 632 22.06 -19.58 -3.05
C LEU A 632 21.95 -20.78 -2.10
N ARG A 633 21.28 -20.66 -0.95
CA ARG A 633 21.00 -21.80 -0.06
C ARG A 633 19.94 -22.74 -0.64
N ASP A 634 19.15 -22.27 -1.59
CA ASP A 634 18.13 -23.08 -2.23
C ASP A 634 18.70 -23.80 -3.46
N GLU A 635 19.01 -25.09 -3.30
CA GLU A 635 19.64 -25.94 -4.34
C GLU A 635 18.81 -26.06 -5.63
N ARG A 636 17.52 -25.71 -5.57
CA ARG A 636 16.63 -25.66 -6.75
C ARG A 636 17.00 -24.52 -7.69
N VAL A 637 17.56 -23.43 -7.16
CA VAL A 637 17.87 -22.22 -7.92
C VAL A 637 18.94 -22.53 -8.96
N LYS A 638 18.60 -22.35 -10.24
CA LYS A 638 19.50 -22.56 -11.39
C LYS A 638 19.95 -21.26 -12.05
N VAL A 639 19.25 -20.16 -11.76
CA VAL A 639 19.56 -18.81 -12.24
C VAL A 639 19.03 -17.79 -11.25
N ILE A 640 19.72 -16.65 -11.10
CA ILE A 640 19.26 -15.52 -10.30
C ILE A 640 18.87 -14.36 -11.22
N PHE A 641 17.68 -13.82 -11.01
CA PHE A 641 17.24 -12.57 -11.61
C PHE A 641 17.35 -11.43 -10.60
N VAL A 642 18.32 -10.55 -10.83
CA VAL A 642 18.47 -9.30 -10.08
C VAL A 642 17.73 -8.22 -10.87
N ASN A 643 16.60 -7.73 -10.35
CA ASN A 643 15.83 -6.67 -10.98
C ASN A 643 15.71 -5.48 -10.03
N ILE A 644 16.51 -4.44 -10.24
CA ILE A 644 16.60 -3.30 -9.32
C ILE A 644 16.34 -2.00 -10.07
N PHE A 645 15.47 -1.16 -9.50
CA PHE A 645 15.33 0.23 -9.89
C PHE A 645 16.12 1.15 -8.95
N GLY A 646 17.26 1.63 -9.44
CA GLY A 646 18.13 2.61 -8.80
C GLY A 646 17.61 4.03 -8.92
N GLY A 647 16.53 4.37 -8.23
CA GLY A 647 16.06 5.75 -8.12
C GLY A 647 16.91 6.55 -7.14
N LEU A 648 16.91 6.11 -5.88
CA LEU A 648 17.65 6.71 -4.75
C LEU A 648 19.10 6.23 -4.69
N THR A 649 19.32 4.93 -4.86
CA THR A 649 20.67 4.35 -5.01
C THR A 649 21.06 4.39 -6.48
N LYS A 650 22.28 4.84 -6.78
CA LYS A 650 22.77 4.92 -8.15
C LYS A 650 23.06 3.53 -8.73
N GLY A 651 22.78 3.34 -10.02
CA GLY A 651 22.90 2.06 -10.73
C GLY A 651 24.32 1.53 -10.82
N ASP A 652 25.32 2.41 -10.93
CA ASP A 652 26.74 2.06 -10.84
C ASP A 652 27.10 1.45 -9.48
N MET A 653 26.66 2.06 -8.38
CA MET A 653 26.88 1.51 -7.03
C MET A 653 26.18 0.16 -6.83
N ILE A 654 24.97 0.00 -7.36
CA ILE A 654 24.26 -1.29 -7.33
C ILE A 654 25.04 -2.34 -8.11
N ALA A 655 25.51 -2.00 -9.31
CA ALA A 655 26.30 -2.89 -10.16
C ALA A 655 27.61 -3.32 -9.48
N GLU A 656 28.33 -2.38 -8.86
CA GLU A 656 29.54 -2.67 -8.07
C GLU A 656 29.23 -3.65 -6.93
N GLY A 657 28.14 -3.42 -6.20
CA GLY A 657 27.69 -4.33 -5.14
C GLY A 657 27.38 -5.73 -5.63
N VAL A 658 26.70 -5.86 -6.78
CA VAL A 658 26.42 -7.15 -7.43
C VAL A 658 27.72 -7.84 -7.86
N CYS A 659 28.64 -7.13 -8.53
CA CYS A 659 29.92 -7.68 -8.96
C CYS A 659 30.78 -8.13 -7.78
N SER A 660 30.81 -7.37 -6.69
CA SER A 660 31.54 -7.72 -5.47
C SER A 660 30.96 -8.98 -4.84
N ALA A 661 29.64 -9.02 -4.66
CA ALA A 661 28.95 -10.17 -4.10
C ALA A 661 29.12 -11.43 -4.96
N PHE A 662 29.09 -11.29 -6.29
CA PHE A 662 29.31 -12.40 -7.22
C PHE A 662 30.68 -13.05 -7.02
N LYS A 663 31.73 -12.24 -6.88
CA LYS A 663 33.10 -12.71 -6.64
C LYS A 663 33.25 -13.30 -5.24
N GLU A 664 32.77 -12.59 -4.21
CA GLU A 664 32.96 -12.97 -2.81
C GLU A 664 32.18 -14.24 -2.42
N LEU A 665 31.02 -14.46 -3.03
CA LEU A 665 30.20 -15.66 -2.80
C LEU A 665 30.53 -16.81 -3.77
N ASP A 666 31.50 -16.61 -4.68
CA ASP A 666 31.92 -17.57 -5.70
C ASP A 666 30.73 -18.16 -6.49
N ILE A 667 29.85 -17.29 -6.99
CA ILE A 667 28.59 -17.69 -7.64
C ILE A 667 28.88 -18.47 -8.92
N LYS A 668 28.34 -19.69 -9.01
CA LYS A 668 28.53 -20.61 -10.16
C LYS A 668 27.36 -20.69 -11.13
N ILE A 669 26.20 -20.19 -10.73
CA ILE A 669 24.99 -20.18 -11.55
C ILE A 669 24.85 -18.84 -12.28
N PRO A 670 24.19 -18.79 -13.44
CA PRO A 670 23.91 -17.55 -14.15
C PRO A 670 23.19 -16.51 -13.28
N VAL A 671 23.59 -15.24 -13.42
CA VAL A 671 22.94 -14.09 -12.81
C VAL A 671 22.60 -13.09 -13.93
N VAL A 672 21.32 -12.81 -14.12
CA VAL A 672 20.85 -11.77 -15.03
C VAL A 672 20.49 -10.55 -14.20
N ALA A 673 21.21 -9.45 -14.43
CA ALA A 673 21.02 -8.19 -13.74
C ALA A 673 20.37 -7.16 -14.65
N ARG A 674 19.16 -6.75 -14.28
CA ARG A 674 18.47 -5.58 -14.79
C ARG A 674 18.59 -4.47 -13.76
N ILE A 675 19.42 -3.48 -14.05
CA ILE A 675 19.60 -2.28 -13.23
C ILE A 675 19.02 -1.11 -14.01
N ARG A 676 17.97 -0.49 -13.49
CA ARG A 676 17.33 0.68 -14.09
C ARG A 676 17.54 1.92 -13.25
N GLY A 677 17.35 3.10 -13.83
CA GLY A 677 17.32 4.35 -13.09
C GLY A 677 18.62 5.15 -13.21
N THR A 678 19.07 5.74 -12.10
CA THR A 678 20.06 6.82 -12.10
C THR A 678 21.42 6.22 -12.40
N ARG A 679 22.09 6.66 -13.47
CA ARG A 679 23.34 6.04 -13.96
C ARG A 679 23.19 4.57 -14.37
N GLU A 680 22.04 4.22 -14.93
CA GLU A 680 21.76 2.89 -15.49
C GLU A 680 22.82 2.45 -16.51
N GLU A 681 23.22 3.35 -17.42
CA GLU A 681 24.21 3.05 -18.46
C GLU A 681 25.60 2.75 -17.87
N GLU A 682 26.02 3.51 -16.86
CA GLU A 682 27.26 3.22 -16.14
C GLU A 682 27.20 1.93 -15.34
N GLY A 683 26.08 1.63 -14.69
CA GLY A 683 25.88 0.36 -13.99
C GLY A 683 25.97 -0.84 -14.94
N ARG A 684 25.40 -0.72 -16.14
CA ARG A 684 25.57 -1.74 -17.19
C ARG A 684 27.04 -1.93 -17.57
N LYS A 685 27.76 -0.83 -17.83
CA LYS A 685 29.19 -0.87 -18.17
C LYS A 685 30.03 -1.49 -17.08
N VAL A 686 29.73 -1.23 -15.80
CA VAL A 686 30.43 -1.85 -14.66
C VAL A 686 30.34 -3.38 -14.73
N ILE A 687 29.15 -3.92 -15.02
CA ILE A 687 28.96 -5.37 -15.16
C ILE A 687 29.67 -5.90 -16.41
N GLU A 688 29.46 -5.28 -17.57
CA GLU A 688 30.08 -5.70 -18.85
C GLU A 688 31.61 -5.71 -18.79
N GLN A 689 32.21 -4.71 -18.16
CA GLN A 689 33.66 -4.57 -18.01
C GLN A 689 34.26 -5.43 -16.89
N SER A 690 33.41 -5.99 -16.01
CA SER A 690 33.87 -6.84 -14.91
C SER A 690 34.52 -8.15 -15.39
N GLY A 691 34.19 -8.59 -16.61
CA GLY A 691 34.66 -9.85 -17.20
C GLY A 691 34.18 -11.10 -16.45
N LEU A 692 33.17 -10.97 -15.58
CA LEU A 692 32.63 -12.07 -14.80
C LEU A 692 31.75 -12.98 -15.67
N GLU A 693 32.27 -14.17 -15.96
CA GLU A 693 31.52 -15.19 -16.68
C GLU A 693 30.27 -15.60 -15.90
N GLY A 694 29.11 -15.64 -16.57
CA GLY A 694 27.82 -15.95 -15.96
C GLY A 694 27.06 -14.75 -15.37
N LEU A 695 27.64 -13.54 -15.35
CA LEU A 695 26.94 -12.31 -14.96
C LEU A 695 26.56 -11.50 -16.21
N TYR A 696 25.27 -11.31 -16.43
CA TYR A 696 24.71 -10.62 -17.60
C TYR A 696 24.04 -9.31 -17.19
N ALA A 697 24.24 -8.23 -17.96
CA ALA A 697 23.53 -6.97 -17.77
C ALA A 697 22.52 -6.75 -18.90
N ILE A 698 21.23 -6.68 -18.58
CA ILE A 698 20.15 -6.49 -19.55
C ILE A 698 19.18 -5.41 -19.05
N GLY A 699 19.05 -4.30 -19.77
CA GLY A 699 18.22 -3.17 -19.36
C GLY A 699 16.73 -3.32 -19.73
N ASP A 700 16.43 -4.00 -20.83
CA ASP A 700 15.05 -4.26 -21.23
C ASP A 700 14.43 -5.39 -20.39
N PHE A 701 13.17 -5.22 -19.97
CA PHE A 701 12.54 -6.17 -19.05
C PHE A 701 12.20 -7.48 -19.74
N ASP A 702 11.59 -7.43 -20.93
CA ASP A 702 11.20 -8.63 -21.68
C ASP A 702 12.43 -9.45 -22.09
N GLN A 703 13.50 -8.77 -22.53
CA GLN A 703 14.77 -9.44 -22.82
C GLN A 703 15.39 -10.08 -21.58
N ALA A 704 15.34 -9.40 -20.42
CA ALA A 704 15.88 -9.95 -19.18
C ALA A 704 15.08 -11.18 -18.72
N VAL A 705 13.74 -11.11 -18.76
CA VAL A 705 12.87 -12.25 -18.46
C VAL A 705 13.15 -13.40 -19.41
N SER A 706 13.18 -13.16 -20.73
CA SER A 706 13.51 -14.19 -21.72
C SER A 706 14.84 -14.86 -21.40
N LYS A 707 15.89 -14.08 -21.09
CA LYS A 707 17.21 -14.62 -20.77
C LYS A 707 17.23 -15.45 -19.50
N VAL A 708 16.50 -15.03 -18.47
CA VAL A 708 16.39 -15.80 -17.22
C VAL A 708 15.64 -17.10 -17.47
N MET A 709 14.58 -17.08 -18.28
CA MET A 709 13.79 -18.25 -18.62
C MET A 709 14.59 -19.30 -19.40
N ASP A 710 15.51 -18.87 -20.28
CA ASP A 710 16.44 -19.77 -21.00
C ASP A 710 17.30 -20.60 -20.03
N PHE A 711 17.77 -19.98 -18.94
CA PHE A 711 18.55 -20.66 -17.90
C PHE A 711 17.69 -21.41 -16.88
N GLY A 712 16.42 -21.03 -16.73
CA GLY A 712 15.48 -21.61 -15.76
C GLY A 712 15.04 -23.05 -16.07
N GLY A 713 15.40 -23.60 -17.23
CA GLY A 713 15.06 -24.94 -17.69
C GLY A 713 13.78 -24.99 -18.55
N PRO A 714 13.56 -26.07 -19.34
CA PRO A 714 12.48 -26.15 -20.32
C PRO A 714 11.08 -26.05 -19.70
N GLU A 715 10.13 -25.50 -20.46
CA GLU A 715 8.69 -25.66 -20.18
C GLU A 715 8.28 -27.10 -20.53
N GLU A 716 8.00 -27.94 -19.55
CA GLU A 716 7.13 -29.09 -19.81
C GLU A 716 5.69 -28.62 -19.61
N MET A 717 4.85 -28.78 -20.64
CA MET A 717 3.42 -28.42 -20.61
C MET A 717 2.74 -29.04 -19.39
N ALA A 718 2.37 -28.23 -18.41
CA ALA A 718 1.53 -28.66 -17.32
C ALA A 718 0.07 -28.63 -17.79
N THR A 719 -0.59 -29.79 -17.77
CA THR A 719 -2.05 -29.80 -17.64
C THR A 719 -2.43 -29.08 -16.35
N VAL A 720 -3.29 -28.07 -16.47
CA VAL A 720 -3.68 -27.11 -15.41
C VAL A 720 -4.35 -27.80 -14.19
N GLU A 721 -4.62 -29.10 -14.25
CA GLU A 721 -5.33 -29.84 -13.21
C GLU A 721 -4.46 -30.29 -12.01
N GLY A 722 -3.13 -30.28 -12.12
CA GLY A 722 -2.26 -30.94 -11.12
C GLY A 722 -1.57 -30.06 -10.06
N GLU A 723 -1.45 -28.74 -10.25
CA GLU A 723 -0.64 -27.90 -9.33
C GLU A 723 -1.36 -27.49 -8.03
N TRP A 724 -2.68 -27.71 -7.96
CA TRP A 724 -3.51 -27.48 -6.76
C TRP A 724 -4.10 -28.77 -6.18
N ASP A 725 -3.60 -29.94 -6.57
CA ASP A 725 -4.17 -31.24 -6.14
C ASP A 725 -4.08 -31.48 -4.62
N TRP A 726 -3.26 -30.72 -3.90
CA TRP A 726 -3.18 -30.75 -2.44
C TRP A 726 -4.19 -29.84 -1.73
N ILE A 727 -4.93 -28.98 -2.48
CA ILE A 727 -6.04 -28.13 -2.00
C ILE A 727 -7.38 -28.53 -2.64
N LYS A 728 -7.64 -29.82 -2.88
CA LYS A 728 -9.01 -30.25 -3.18
C LYS A 728 -9.83 -30.23 -1.88
N SER A 729 -10.86 -29.38 -1.84
CA SER A 729 -11.95 -29.48 -0.86
C SER A 729 -12.63 -30.85 -0.99
N PRO A 730 -13.19 -31.44 0.08
CA PRO A 730 -14.03 -32.63 -0.06
C PRO A 730 -15.18 -32.27 -1.00
N LYS A 731 -15.32 -32.99 -2.11
CA LYS A 731 -16.57 -32.98 -2.85
C LYS A 731 -17.65 -33.38 -1.84
N HIS A 732 -18.66 -32.53 -1.66
CA HIS A 732 -19.89 -32.92 -0.99
C HIS A 732 -20.53 -34.02 -1.85
N GLU A 733 -20.22 -35.28 -1.55
CA GLU A 733 -21.08 -36.39 -1.93
C GLU A 733 -22.35 -36.23 -1.10
N ALA A 734 -23.39 -35.71 -1.75
CA ALA A 734 -24.75 -35.89 -1.29
C ALA A 734 -25.09 -37.36 -1.51
N GLU A 735 -24.87 -38.19 -0.48
CA GLU A 735 -25.52 -39.49 -0.39
C GLU A 735 -26.99 -39.24 -0.06
N GLU A 736 -27.86 -39.47 -1.05
CA GLU A 736 -29.25 -39.82 -0.83
C GLU A 736 -29.29 -41.16 -0.08
N GLU A 737 -29.68 -41.13 1.20
CA GLU A 737 -30.50 -42.16 1.85
C GLU A 737 -31.30 -41.56 3.02
#